data_AF-A0AAW4IT08-F1
#
_entry.id   AF-A0AAW4IT08-F1
#
_cell.length_a   1.000
_cell.length_b   1.000
_cell.length_c   1.000
_cell.angle_alpha   90.00
_cell.angle_beta   90.00
_cell.angle_gamma   90.00
#
_symmetry.space_group_name_H-M   'P 1'
#
loop_
_entity.id
_entity.type
_entity.pdbx_description
1 polymer ?
#
loop_
_entity_poly.entity_id
_entity_poly.type
_entity_poly.pdbx_seq_one_letter_code
_entity_poly.pdbx_strand_id
1 'polypeptide(L)'
;MRAKLFKHSVLTVGVIAAMGTAISSNAANVTYDQNNAFKVRNIATATYKVVGNDTTQTAESNEVTVNVTETGAFSLIPTSVDNDPNDDLNKDQNIAPKAGATVNFNHTLKNDGNVADTYQVNIGNASNDQFDYAIAKSIITYQKVDANNNNIGGVETVANGGNIALGAGESAKITIAATTDAARTVGKNGILTVSATSAYLNGKGQTATASNTDNAITTTPIYAITKSAVTNLGTRNIDLNNANAYVDYTISVTNEGNADGTDVTIEDALPNGLMLIKNGEANYTAPTIKRNGTVVNITPSVTDDKITFAGVDIAKTQTITVTFRAKKSTNASVTSDFVNYAVVKDDVDGDGTFDLIDNSGDKTLNGTPENNYEDSNLPADRDGKDNNDNAAVTPTSQNRELTITASADKEVALQSQNNVYNYTITNKGSDVTEAANPGEVLFTVLPTDDNQKINIGQVFVDANNNGKLDNGETILTANPNNQYDLNQAAPNGLVSAKGNTPAGSVVIGVVVNTNGSGSKKSPNVTDIGTSEKMTITVLPQTVINGTPAPANVNTTSTTTMQGIDLDKFQAVAACGTAPTAITNWVTSDINATAGACIFYKLEAINTFTNTQINNVVLSDTLKSTTYQNDFASDTSANSPVATPSINGSLITGTFSKLVGKEVGNVYFSAKISQTGTN
;
A
#
# COMPACT_ATOMS: atom_id res chain seq x y z
N MET A 1 -39.94 -43.87 -27.01
CA MET A 1 -39.53 -42.53 -27.52
C MET A 1 -40.02 -41.45 -26.57
N ARG A 2 -39.10 -40.79 -25.84
CA ARG A 2 -38.95 -39.34 -25.68
C ARG A 2 -37.86 -39.11 -24.64
N ALA A 3 -36.79 -38.49 -25.09
CA ALA A 3 -35.63 -38.08 -24.29
C ALA A 3 -35.98 -36.86 -23.42
N LYS A 4 -35.36 -36.77 -22.25
CA LYS A 4 -35.14 -35.50 -21.54
C LYS A 4 -33.69 -35.42 -21.10
N LEU A 5 -33.08 -34.32 -21.53
CA LEU A 5 -31.73 -33.88 -21.26
C LEU A 5 -31.51 -33.67 -19.75
N PHE A 6 -30.34 -34.08 -19.25
CA PHE A 6 -29.75 -33.46 -18.06
C PHE A 6 -28.58 -32.57 -18.52
N LYS A 7 -28.73 -31.26 -18.31
CA LYS A 7 -27.63 -30.30 -18.30
C LYS A 7 -26.89 -30.47 -17.00
N HIS A 8 -25.58 -30.73 -17.04
CA HIS A 8 -24.68 -30.47 -15.92
C HIS A 8 -23.79 -29.29 -16.30
N SER A 9 -23.81 -28.28 -15.46
CA SER A 9 -22.83 -27.21 -15.35
C SER A 9 -21.48 -27.77 -14.94
N VAL A 10 -20.43 -27.15 -15.49
CA VAL A 10 -19.00 -27.42 -15.26
C VAL A 10 -18.54 -26.71 -13.97
N LEU A 11 -17.39 -27.16 -13.41
CA LEU A 11 -16.66 -26.81 -12.17
C LEU A 11 -17.07 -27.67 -10.95
N THR A 12 -16.21 -28.45 -10.30
CA THR A 12 -14.75 -28.36 -10.14
C THR A 12 -14.15 -29.77 -10.13
N VAL A 13 -13.06 -29.97 -10.86
CA VAL A 13 -12.30 -31.23 -10.94
C VAL A 13 -11.42 -31.33 -9.69
N GLY A 14 -11.90 -32.04 -8.68
CA GLY A 14 -11.06 -32.64 -7.63
C GLY A 14 -10.83 -34.09 -8.00
N VAL A 15 -9.56 -34.50 -8.05
CA VAL A 15 -9.08 -35.77 -8.60
C VAL A 15 -9.67 -36.98 -7.84
N ILE A 16 -10.76 -37.55 -8.38
CA ILE A 16 -11.16 -38.94 -8.13
C ILE A 16 -11.22 -39.62 -9.51
N ALA A 17 -10.05 -39.85 -10.09
CA ALA A 17 -9.94 -40.51 -11.38
C ALA A 17 -8.60 -41.26 -11.48
N ALA A 18 -8.50 -42.39 -10.78
CA ALA A 18 -7.75 -43.58 -11.21
C ALA A 18 -7.79 -44.68 -10.13
N MET A 19 -8.98 -45.25 -9.86
CA MET A 19 -9.09 -46.58 -9.26
C MET A 19 -9.80 -47.50 -10.25
N GLY A 20 -9.05 -47.83 -11.29
CA GLY A 20 -9.52 -48.60 -12.43
C GLY A 20 -8.42 -49.48 -12.99
N THR A 21 -7.67 -50.16 -12.12
CA THR A 21 -6.83 -51.30 -12.50
C THR A 21 -7.11 -52.41 -11.50
N ALA A 22 -7.80 -53.44 -12.01
CA ALA A 22 -8.18 -54.63 -11.30
C ALA A 22 -6.96 -55.28 -10.61
N ILE A 23 -6.88 -55.11 -9.29
CA ILE A 23 -6.33 -56.15 -8.43
C ILE A 23 -7.55 -56.93 -8.00
N SER A 24 -7.58 -58.23 -8.31
CA SER A 24 -8.70 -59.11 -7.97
C SER A 24 -8.89 -59.13 -6.45
N SER A 25 -9.88 -58.37 -6.00
CA SER A 25 -10.43 -58.34 -4.65
C SER A 25 -11.00 -59.72 -4.30
N ASN A 26 -10.44 -60.37 -3.30
CA ASN A 26 -11.08 -61.48 -2.63
C ASN A 26 -11.10 -61.12 -1.15
N ALA A 27 -12.30 -60.90 -0.60
CA ALA A 27 -12.57 -61.29 0.78
C ALA A 27 -12.25 -62.78 0.85
N ALA A 28 -11.01 -63.11 1.19
CA ALA A 28 -10.45 -64.42 0.95
C ALA A 28 -10.87 -65.33 2.09
N ASN A 29 -12.12 -65.77 2.04
CA ASN A 29 -12.50 -67.04 2.62
C ASN A 29 -11.67 -68.11 1.90
N VAL A 30 -10.58 -68.50 2.52
CA VAL A 30 -9.76 -69.61 2.02
C VAL A 30 -10.36 -70.86 2.62
N THR A 31 -10.97 -71.72 1.80
CA THR A 31 -11.60 -72.97 2.28
C THR A 31 -10.96 -74.17 1.59
N TYR A 32 -10.53 -75.15 2.39
CA TYR A 32 -10.06 -76.44 1.94
C TYR A 32 -10.79 -77.58 2.65
N ASP A 33 -11.43 -78.44 1.85
CA ASP A 33 -11.94 -79.75 2.25
C ASP A 33 -10.99 -80.81 1.66
N GLN A 34 -10.47 -81.69 2.52
CA GLN A 34 -9.94 -82.98 2.08
C GLN A 34 -10.92 -84.08 2.50
N ASN A 35 -11.46 -84.80 1.51
CA ASN A 35 -12.34 -85.96 1.66
C ASN A 35 -11.65 -87.20 2.29
N ASN A 36 -10.91 -87.04 3.39
CA ASN A 36 -10.39 -88.14 4.20
C ASN A 36 -11.24 -88.33 5.46
N ALA A 37 -12.55 -88.48 5.27
CA ALA A 37 -13.46 -88.88 6.34
C ALA A 37 -13.08 -90.28 6.84
N PHE A 38 -12.51 -90.40 8.03
CA PHE A 38 -12.43 -91.70 8.69
C PHE A 38 -13.67 -91.90 9.56
N LYS A 39 -14.22 -93.12 9.51
CA LYS A 39 -15.47 -93.48 10.18
C LYS A 39 -15.14 -94.03 11.56
N VAL A 40 -15.60 -93.35 12.60
CA VAL A 40 -15.69 -93.97 13.92
C VAL A 40 -17.02 -94.72 13.98
N ARG A 41 -16.94 -96.05 14.05
CA ARG A 41 -18.09 -96.94 14.17
C ARG A 41 -18.28 -97.29 15.64
N ASN A 42 -19.44 -96.94 16.20
CA ASN A 42 -19.79 -97.31 17.57
C ASN A 42 -20.98 -98.27 17.56
N ILE A 43 -20.80 -99.45 18.16
CA ILE A 43 -21.82 -100.48 18.33
C ILE A 43 -21.82 -100.83 19.82
N ALA A 44 -22.95 -100.64 20.49
CA ALA A 44 -23.10 -101.06 21.87
C ALA A 44 -23.54 -102.53 21.90
N THR A 45 -22.81 -103.37 22.64
CA THR A 45 -23.17 -104.77 22.91
C THR A 45 -23.77 -104.92 24.29
N ALA A 46 -24.94 -105.54 24.38
CA ALA A 46 -25.53 -106.01 25.63
C ALA A 46 -25.48 -107.54 25.69
N THR A 47 -24.99 -108.10 26.78
CA THR A 47 -25.07 -109.54 27.06
C THR A 47 -26.19 -109.83 28.04
N TYR A 48 -27.09 -110.75 27.71
CA TYR A 48 -28.18 -111.18 28.58
C TYR A 48 -28.35 -112.70 28.55
N LYS A 49 -28.95 -113.28 29.59
CA LYS A 49 -29.36 -114.70 29.62
C LYS A 49 -30.87 -114.78 29.68
N VAL A 50 -31.45 -115.69 28.91
CA VAL A 50 -32.89 -115.94 28.93
C VAL A 50 -33.17 -117.08 29.91
N VAL A 51 -34.15 -116.91 30.80
CA VAL A 51 -34.52 -117.91 31.81
C VAL A 51 -34.75 -119.27 31.14
N GLY A 52 -34.01 -120.29 31.59
CA GLY A 52 -34.02 -121.65 31.03
C GLY A 52 -32.89 -121.96 30.03
N ASN A 53 -31.99 -121.00 29.72
CA ASN A 53 -30.82 -121.22 28.88
C ASN A 53 -29.57 -120.51 29.47
N ASP A 54 -28.55 -121.28 29.85
CA ASP A 54 -27.32 -120.75 30.46
C ASP A 54 -26.33 -120.10 29.48
N THR A 55 -26.63 -120.15 28.17
CA THR A 55 -25.81 -119.53 27.13
C THR A 55 -26.02 -118.02 27.12
N THR A 56 -24.96 -117.25 27.31
CA THR A 56 -24.98 -115.79 27.19
C THR A 56 -25.35 -115.39 25.77
N GLN A 57 -26.47 -114.70 25.59
CA GLN A 57 -26.88 -114.10 24.34
C GLN A 57 -26.34 -112.68 24.24
N THR A 58 -26.03 -112.22 23.03
CA THR A 58 -25.59 -110.85 22.75
C THR A 58 -26.63 -110.14 21.88
N ALA A 59 -26.94 -108.89 22.20
CA ALA A 59 -27.66 -107.98 21.33
C ALA A 59 -26.74 -106.79 20.99
N GLU A 60 -26.62 -106.49 19.70
CA GLU A 60 -25.90 -105.32 19.19
C GLU A 60 -26.89 -104.20 18.86
N SER A 61 -26.54 -102.96 19.19
CA SER A 61 -27.30 -101.79 18.75
C SER A 61 -27.13 -101.54 17.24
N ASN A 62 -27.91 -100.62 16.68
CA ASN A 62 -27.61 -100.06 15.36
C ASN A 62 -26.24 -99.36 15.36
N GLU A 63 -25.50 -99.48 14.25
CA GLU A 63 -24.25 -98.77 14.03
C GLU A 63 -24.53 -97.27 13.86
N VAL A 64 -23.93 -96.45 14.71
CA VAL A 64 -23.86 -94.99 14.50
C VAL A 64 -22.47 -94.66 13.96
N THR A 65 -22.44 -94.10 12.75
CA THR A 65 -21.21 -93.63 12.09
C THR A 65 -21.04 -92.14 12.32
N VAL A 66 -19.90 -91.74 12.88
CA VAL A 66 -19.44 -90.35 12.83
C VAL A 66 -18.37 -90.22 11.76
N ASN A 67 -18.61 -89.34 10.78
CA ASN A 67 -17.60 -88.95 9.79
C ASN A 67 -16.80 -87.77 10.38
N VAL A 68 -15.50 -87.93 10.56
CA VAL A 68 -14.60 -86.83 10.94
C VAL A 68 -13.79 -86.43 9.71
N THR A 69 -14.05 -85.26 9.15
CA THR A 69 -13.21 -84.63 8.12
C THR A 69 -12.41 -83.50 8.75
N GLU A 70 -11.13 -83.37 8.37
CA GLU A 70 -10.35 -82.18 8.68
C GLU A 70 -10.66 -81.12 7.61
N THR A 71 -11.09 -79.94 8.06
CA THR A 71 -11.37 -78.77 7.24
C THR A 71 -10.45 -77.64 7.69
N GLY A 72 -9.57 -77.19 6.79
CA GLY A 72 -8.79 -75.98 7.00
C GLY A 72 -9.49 -74.80 6.34
N ALA A 73 -9.83 -73.77 7.10
CA ALA A 73 -10.38 -72.54 6.56
C ALA A 73 -10.04 -71.34 7.44
N PHE A 74 -9.85 -70.17 6.84
CA PHE A 74 -9.64 -68.95 7.60
C PHE A 74 -10.06 -67.71 6.81
N SER A 75 -10.26 -66.61 7.54
CA SER A 75 -10.59 -65.30 7.01
C SER A 75 -9.77 -64.22 7.70
N LEU A 76 -9.44 -63.16 6.95
CA LEU A 76 -8.82 -61.94 7.45
C LEU A 76 -9.70 -60.77 6.97
N ILE A 77 -10.36 -60.06 7.89
CA ILE A 77 -11.37 -59.06 7.57
C ILE A 77 -10.98 -57.71 8.20
N PRO A 78 -10.94 -56.60 7.46
CA PRO A 78 -10.73 -55.28 8.03
C PRO A 78 -11.96 -54.85 8.86
N THR A 79 -11.71 -54.16 9.97
CA THR A 79 -12.74 -53.77 10.94
C THR A 79 -12.57 -52.34 11.45
N SER A 80 -11.77 -51.50 10.80
CA SER A 80 -11.82 -50.07 11.12
C SER A 80 -13.19 -49.50 10.74
N VAL A 81 -13.63 -48.45 11.44
CA VAL A 81 -14.92 -47.82 11.14
C VAL A 81 -14.83 -47.17 9.78
N ASP A 82 -15.50 -47.78 8.81
CA ASP A 82 -15.61 -47.28 7.45
C ASP A 82 -17.06 -47.42 6.96
N ASN A 83 -17.38 -46.83 5.81
CA ASN A 83 -18.75 -46.82 5.28
C ASN A 83 -19.17 -48.16 4.63
N ASP A 84 -18.30 -49.17 4.59
CA ASP A 84 -18.58 -50.47 3.95
C ASP A 84 -18.05 -51.65 4.80
N PRO A 85 -18.76 -52.01 5.88
CA PRO A 85 -18.31 -53.10 6.73
C PRO A 85 -18.27 -54.40 5.92
N ASN A 86 -17.12 -55.09 5.93
CA ASN A 86 -16.82 -56.37 5.27
C ASN A 86 -16.25 -56.31 3.83
N ASP A 87 -15.74 -55.16 3.38
CA ASP A 87 -14.84 -55.14 2.21
C ASP A 87 -13.40 -55.55 2.60
N ASP A 88 -12.46 -55.53 1.65
CA ASP A 88 -11.02 -55.81 1.88
C ASP A 88 -10.20 -54.54 2.12
N LEU A 89 -10.86 -53.43 2.52
CA LEU A 89 -10.29 -52.09 2.54
C LEU A 89 -10.63 -51.30 3.82
N ASN A 90 -9.62 -50.99 4.65
CA ASN A 90 -9.77 -49.86 5.57
C ASN A 90 -9.55 -48.55 4.79
N LYS A 91 -10.61 -47.83 4.41
CA LYS A 91 -10.50 -46.60 3.59
C LYS A 91 -10.28 -45.31 4.38
N ASP A 92 -9.53 -44.40 3.75
CA ASP A 92 -9.41 -42.96 4.05
C ASP A 92 -9.24 -42.62 5.53
N GLN A 93 -8.41 -43.38 6.26
CA GLN A 93 -8.12 -43.06 7.65
C GLN A 93 -7.31 -41.77 7.75
N ASN A 94 -7.65 -40.90 8.69
CA ASN A 94 -6.94 -39.64 8.87
C ASN A 94 -5.57 -39.88 9.52
N ILE A 95 -4.54 -39.24 9.00
CA ILE A 95 -3.20 -39.24 9.61
C ILE A 95 -2.57 -37.84 9.54
N ALA A 96 -1.85 -37.42 10.57
CA ALA A 96 -1.15 -36.14 10.54
C ALA A 96 -0.01 -36.17 9.48
N PRO A 97 0.27 -35.05 8.79
CA PRO A 97 1.31 -34.96 7.76
C PRO A 97 2.75 -34.96 8.31
N LYS A 98 2.97 -35.13 9.61
CA LYS A 98 4.29 -35.09 10.26
C LYS A 98 5.00 -36.45 10.28
N ALA A 99 6.33 -36.43 10.44
CA ALA A 99 7.12 -37.64 10.62
C ALA A 99 6.81 -38.30 11.97
N GLY A 100 6.66 -39.63 11.99
CA GLY A 100 6.33 -40.36 13.21
C GLY A 100 4.85 -40.30 13.62
N ALA A 101 3.99 -39.67 12.82
CA ALA A 101 2.54 -39.76 13.00
C ALA A 101 2.08 -41.22 12.91
N THR A 102 1.03 -41.57 13.66
CA THR A 102 0.51 -42.95 13.71
C THR A 102 -0.95 -43.00 13.32
N VAL A 103 -1.34 -44.06 12.61
CA VAL A 103 -2.73 -44.38 12.28
C VAL A 103 -2.99 -45.85 12.65
N ASN A 104 -4.18 -46.13 13.18
CA ASN A 104 -4.55 -47.49 13.58
C ASN A 104 -5.44 -48.15 12.52
N PHE A 105 -4.98 -49.27 11.98
CA PHE A 105 -5.76 -50.16 11.14
C PHE A 105 -6.17 -51.41 11.91
N ASN A 106 -7.46 -51.73 11.92
CA ASN A 106 -7.99 -52.87 12.67
C ASN A 106 -8.42 -53.99 11.72
N HIS A 107 -8.16 -55.23 12.13
CA HIS A 107 -8.58 -56.43 11.42
C HIS A 107 -9.02 -57.53 12.38
N THR A 108 -9.80 -58.49 11.88
CA THR A 108 -10.12 -59.75 12.54
C THR A 108 -9.61 -60.91 11.70
N LEU A 109 -8.67 -61.69 12.26
CA LEU A 109 -8.20 -62.95 11.71
C LEU A 109 -8.93 -64.09 12.39
N LYS A 110 -9.66 -64.93 11.66
CA LYS A 110 -10.48 -66.01 12.22
C LYS A 110 -10.10 -67.36 11.64
N ASN A 111 -9.94 -68.35 12.51
CA ASN A 111 -9.84 -69.75 12.11
C ASN A 111 -11.25 -70.34 11.93
N ASP A 112 -11.71 -70.38 10.68
CA ASP A 112 -13.01 -70.95 10.28
C ASP A 112 -12.95 -72.47 10.12
N GLY A 113 -11.77 -73.07 10.21
CA GLY A 113 -11.54 -74.52 10.16
C GLY A 113 -11.85 -75.23 11.48
N ASN A 114 -11.80 -76.55 11.43
CA ASN A 114 -11.98 -77.41 12.61
C ASN A 114 -10.66 -77.99 13.15
N VAL A 115 -9.52 -77.51 12.65
CA VAL A 115 -8.17 -77.83 13.09
C VAL A 115 -7.48 -76.58 13.63
N ALA A 116 -6.60 -76.74 14.63
CA ALA A 116 -5.77 -75.64 15.10
C ALA A 116 -4.74 -75.25 14.01
N ASP A 117 -4.47 -73.95 13.89
CA ASP A 117 -3.58 -73.42 12.86
C ASP A 117 -2.72 -72.27 13.42
N THR A 118 -1.65 -71.94 12.70
CA THR A 118 -0.76 -70.82 12.99
C THR A 118 -0.65 -69.95 11.75
N TYR A 119 -0.92 -68.66 11.91
CA TYR A 119 -0.95 -67.69 10.85
C TYR A 119 0.23 -66.74 10.94
N GLN A 120 1.04 -66.67 9.91
CA GLN A 120 2.09 -65.66 9.80
C GLN A 120 1.48 -64.35 9.30
N VAL A 121 1.59 -63.27 10.07
CA VAL A 121 1.05 -61.96 9.72
C VAL A 121 2.17 -61.06 9.19
N ASN A 122 1.99 -60.51 7.99
CA ASN A 122 2.92 -59.56 7.39
C ASN A 122 2.23 -58.25 7.05
N ILE A 123 2.96 -57.14 7.22
CA ILE A 123 2.61 -55.83 6.70
C ILE A 123 3.66 -55.37 5.68
N GLY A 124 3.25 -54.60 4.67
CA GLY A 124 4.16 -54.03 3.68
C GLY A 124 3.55 -52.83 2.98
N ASN A 125 4.39 -51.91 2.51
CA ASN A 125 3.91 -50.77 1.73
C ASN A 125 3.48 -51.22 0.33
N ALA A 126 2.44 -50.59 -0.21
CA ALA A 126 2.07 -50.78 -1.60
C ALA A 126 2.99 -49.95 -2.52
N SER A 127 2.94 -50.20 -3.82
CA SER A 127 3.78 -49.47 -4.81
C SER A 127 3.01 -48.37 -5.56
N ASN A 128 1.71 -48.23 -5.31
CA ASN A 128 0.78 -47.38 -6.05
C ASN A 128 0.15 -46.29 -5.18
N ASP A 129 0.90 -45.76 -4.23
CA ASP A 129 0.50 -44.69 -3.32
C ASP A 129 1.43 -43.48 -3.40
N GLN A 130 1.26 -42.52 -2.50
CA GLN A 130 2.01 -41.26 -2.46
C GLN A 130 2.97 -41.18 -1.27
N PHE A 131 2.89 -42.10 -0.31
CA PHE A 131 3.86 -42.21 0.78
C PHE A 131 3.93 -43.62 1.36
N ASP A 132 5.09 -43.94 1.92
CA ASP A 132 5.37 -45.19 2.62
C ASP A 132 5.21 -45.06 4.14
N TYR A 133 4.92 -46.19 4.80
CA TYR A 133 5.02 -46.33 6.25
C TYR A 133 6.40 -46.85 6.64
N ALA A 134 6.88 -46.43 7.82
CA ALA A 134 8.07 -46.95 8.45
C ALA A 134 7.77 -48.33 9.07
N ILE A 135 7.73 -49.38 8.25
CA ILE A 135 7.35 -50.76 8.65
C ILE A 135 8.06 -51.25 9.93
N ALA A 136 9.35 -50.93 10.09
CA ALA A 136 10.12 -51.33 11.27
C ALA A 136 9.73 -50.59 12.57
N LYS A 137 9.05 -49.45 12.46
CA LYS A 137 8.51 -48.65 13.58
C LYS A 137 7.01 -48.87 13.79
N SER A 138 6.32 -49.49 12.84
CA SER A 138 4.91 -49.86 12.97
C SER A 138 4.76 -51.01 13.97
N ILE A 139 3.70 -50.98 14.77
CA ILE A 139 3.47 -51.96 15.84
C ILE A 139 2.23 -52.79 15.50
N ILE A 140 2.37 -54.12 15.50
CA ILE A 140 1.25 -55.05 15.33
C ILE A 140 0.90 -55.62 16.71
N THR A 141 -0.31 -55.35 17.17
CA THR A 141 -0.86 -55.95 18.40
C THR A 141 -2.06 -56.82 18.08
N TYR A 142 -2.33 -57.82 18.92
CA TYR A 142 -3.52 -58.64 18.77
C TYR A 142 -4.10 -59.11 20.11
N GLN A 143 -5.41 -59.35 20.14
CA GLN A 143 -6.14 -59.95 21.26
C GLN A 143 -6.92 -61.16 20.75
N LYS A 144 -6.67 -62.35 21.31
CA LYS A 144 -7.46 -63.54 20.96
C LYS A 144 -8.83 -63.51 21.60
N VAL A 145 -9.81 -64.07 20.90
CA VAL A 145 -11.18 -64.25 21.37
C VAL A 145 -11.69 -65.66 21.04
N ASP A 146 -12.57 -66.18 21.89
CA ASP A 146 -13.27 -67.44 21.66
C ASP A 146 -14.37 -67.29 20.61
N ALA A 147 -15.04 -68.40 20.27
CA ALA A 147 -16.16 -68.41 19.33
C ALA A 147 -17.36 -67.54 19.76
N ASN A 148 -17.44 -67.15 21.04
CA ASN A 148 -18.46 -66.26 21.60
C ASN A 148 -17.94 -64.80 21.74
N ASN A 149 -16.78 -64.50 21.16
CA ASN A 149 -16.11 -63.20 21.19
C ASN A 149 -15.61 -62.76 22.58
N ASN A 150 -15.45 -63.69 23.53
CA ASN A 150 -14.82 -63.41 24.83
C ASN A 150 -13.30 -63.42 24.69
N ASN A 151 -12.62 -62.47 25.32
CA ASN A 151 -11.15 -62.42 25.31
C ASN A 151 -10.55 -63.67 25.95
N ILE A 152 -9.61 -64.31 25.24
CA ILE A 152 -8.78 -65.39 25.75
C ILE A 152 -7.35 -64.89 25.81
N GLY A 153 -6.79 -64.78 27.02
CA GLY A 153 -5.47 -64.17 27.22
C GLY A 153 -5.49 -62.63 27.17
N GLY A 154 -4.31 -62.02 27.23
CA GLY A 154 -4.13 -60.56 27.13
C GLY A 154 -3.79 -60.10 25.71
N VAL A 155 -3.63 -58.79 25.55
CA VAL A 155 -3.11 -58.19 24.31
C VAL A 155 -1.64 -58.53 24.18
N GLU A 156 -1.24 -59.04 23.02
CA GLU A 156 0.13 -59.39 22.69
C GLU A 156 0.64 -58.52 21.53
N THR A 157 1.96 -58.36 21.44
CA THR A 157 2.63 -57.66 20.31
C THR A 157 3.38 -58.69 19.47
N VAL A 158 3.29 -58.57 18.16
CA VAL A 158 3.97 -59.43 17.20
C VAL A 158 4.80 -58.59 16.24
N ALA A 159 5.96 -59.09 15.84
CA ALA A 159 6.78 -58.44 14.82
C ALA A 159 6.17 -58.68 13.43
N ASN A 160 6.54 -57.84 12.45
CA ASN A 160 6.24 -58.12 11.05
C ASN A 160 6.81 -59.49 10.64
N GLY A 161 5.97 -60.37 10.09
CA GLY A 161 6.30 -61.78 9.79
C GLY A 161 6.22 -62.74 10.98
N GLY A 162 5.67 -62.29 12.12
CA GLY A 162 5.44 -63.13 13.28
C GLY A 162 4.14 -63.94 13.21
N ASN A 163 3.97 -64.85 14.18
CA ASN A 163 2.96 -65.89 14.12
C ASN A 163 1.86 -65.70 15.18
N ILE A 164 0.61 -65.92 14.78
CA ILE A 164 -0.56 -65.98 15.67
C ILE A 164 -1.16 -67.39 15.60
N ALA A 165 -1.17 -68.10 16.73
CA ALA A 165 -1.78 -69.43 16.83
C ALA A 165 -3.26 -69.33 17.27
N LEU A 166 -4.17 -69.98 16.53
CA LEU A 166 -5.60 -70.01 16.84
C LEU A 166 -6.13 -71.45 16.84
N GLY A 167 -6.87 -71.81 17.88
CA GLY A 167 -7.69 -73.01 17.91
C GLY A 167 -8.86 -72.95 16.93
N ALA A 168 -9.55 -74.07 16.77
CA ALA A 168 -10.74 -74.14 15.91
C ALA A 168 -11.82 -73.16 16.41
N GLY A 169 -12.30 -72.28 15.52
CA GLY A 169 -13.31 -71.28 15.84
C GLY A 169 -12.83 -70.06 16.64
N GLU A 170 -11.54 -69.98 17.01
CA GLU A 170 -10.96 -68.80 17.66
C GLU A 170 -10.66 -67.69 16.64
N SER A 171 -10.62 -66.44 17.11
CA SER A 171 -10.21 -65.28 16.30
C SER A 171 -9.18 -64.43 17.01
N ALA A 172 -8.41 -63.64 16.26
CA ALA A 172 -7.53 -62.58 16.76
C ALA A 172 -8.01 -61.22 16.22
N LYS A 173 -8.30 -60.30 17.14
CA LYS A 173 -8.51 -58.87 16.81
C LYS A 173 -7.14 -58.22 16.74
N ILE A 174 -6.73 -57.83 15.54
CA ILE A 174 -5.43 -57.27 15.22
C ILE A 174 -5.57 -55.75 15.10
N THR A 175 -4.66 -55.00 15.72
CA THR A 175 -4.51 -53.55 15.53
C THR A 175 -3.08 -53.27 15.08
N ILE A 176 -2.96 -52.62 13.92
CA ILE A 176 -1.71 -52.18 13.34
C ILE A 176 -1.61 -50.66 13.54
N ALA A 177 -0.74 -50.23 14.44
CA ALA A 177 -0.35 -48.83 14.57
C ALA A 177 0.74 -48.56 13.53
N ALA A 178 0.33 -48.11 12.34
CA ALA A 178 1.23 -47.80 11.23
C ALA A 178 1.84 -46.41 11.41
N THR A 179 3.17 -46.31 11.32
CA THR A 179 3.92 -45.08 11.61
C THR A 179 4.50 -44.48 10.34
N THR A 180 4.39 -43.16 10.16
CA THR A 180 4.99 -42.45 9.02
C THR A 180 6.52 -42.33 9.14
N ASP A 181 7.22 -42.36 8.02
CA ASP A 181 8.68 -42.26 7.95
C ASP A 181 9.22 -40.82 7.88
N ALA A 182 8.49 -39.93 7.21
CA ALA A 182 8.84 -38.55 6.93
C ALA A 182 7.62 -37.60 6.92
N ALA A 183 7.86 -36.32 7.14
CA ALA A 183 6.84 -35.28 6.95
C ALA A 183 6.49 -35.12 5.46
N ARG A 184 5.27 -34.68 5.16
CA ARG A 184 4.72 -34.55 3.80
C ARG A 184 3.64 -33.48 3.75
N THR A 185 3.13 -33.18 2.57
CA THR A 185 2.07 -32.17 2.40
C THR A 185 0.68 -32.77 2.65
N VAL A 186 -0.33 -31.92 2.83
CA VAL A 186 -1.73 -32.34 3.00
C VAL A 186 -2.28 -33.13 1.80
N GLY A 187 -3.31 -33.95 2.03
CA GLY A 187 -4.02 -34.69 1.00
C GLY A 187 -3.27 -35.85 0.33
N LYS A 188 -2.08 -36.24 0.80
CA LYS A 188 -1.35 -37.41 0.29
C LYS A 188 -1.95 -38.70 0.83
N ASN A 189 -2.04 -39.69 -0.04
CA ASN A 189 -2.55 -41.03 0.22
C ASN A 189 -1.41 -42.04 0.45
N GLY A 190 -1.52 -42.88 1.48
CA GLY A 190 -0.57 -43.96 1.76
C GLY A 190 -1.28 -45.29 1.97
N ILE A 191 -0.77 -46.34 1.35
CA ILE A 191 -1.41 -47.64 1.28
C ILE A 191 -0.53 -48.70 1.95
N LEU A 192 -1.08 -49.36 2.96
CA LEU A 192 -0.45 -50.49 3.64
C LEU A 192 -1.16 -51.78 3.21
N THR A 193 -0.41 -52.83 2.95
CA THR A 193 -0.93 -54.18 2.72
C THR A 193 -0.75 -55.01 3.97
N VAL A 194 -1.78 -55.78 4.31
CA VAL A 194 -1.77 -56.68 5.46
C VAL A 194 -2.08 -58.07 4.96
N SER A 195 -1.30 -59.07 5.34
CA SER A 195 -1.54 -60.45 4.93
C SER A 195 -1.40 -61.42 6.09
N ALA A 196 -2.18 -62.49 6.05
CA ALA A 196 -2.09 -63.61 6.97
C ALA A 196 -1.92 -64.90 6.17
N THR A 197 -0.88 -65.67 6.46
CA THR A 197 -0.58 -66.94 5.78
C THR A 197 -0.73 -68.13 6.75
N SER A 198 -1.68 -69.01 6.47
CA SER A 198 -1.94 -70.27 7.20
C SER A 198 -0.80 -71.27 7.01
N ALA A 199 -0.22 -71.74 8.12
CA ALA A 199 0.79 -72.81 8.10
C ALA A 199 0.17 -74.16 7.72
N TYR A 200 -1.04 -74.47 8.21
CA TYR A 200 -1.74 -75.72 7.91
C TYR A 200 -2.04 -75.84 6.41
N LEU A 201 -2.69 -74.83 5.80
CA LEU A 201 -3.06 -74.87 4.37
C LEU A 201 -1.84 -74.83 3.46
N ASN A 202 -0.82 -74.04 3.81
CA ASN A 202 0.43 -73.99 3.05
C ASN A 202 1.14 -75.35 3.07
N GLY A 203 1.17 -76.02 4.23
CA GLY A 203 1.69 -77.38 4.39
C GLY A 203 0.92 -78.44 3.58
N LYS A 204 -0.32 -78.14 3.19
CA LYS A 204 -1.15 -78.97 2.29
C LYS A 204 -1.05 -78.57 0.82
N GLY A 205 -0.25 -77.57 0.47
CA GLY A 205 -0.07 -77.08 -0.91
C GLY A 205 -1.27 -76.28 -1.45
N GLN A 206 -2.12 -75.77 -0.55
CA GLN A 206 -3.33 -75.03 -0.92
C GLN A 206 -3.08 -73.51 -0.89
N THR A 207 -4.00 -72.74 -1.47
CA THR A 207 -4.06 -71.30 -1.22
C THR A 207 -4.08 -71.10 0.29
N ALA A 208 -3.15 -70.31 0.82
CA ALA A 208 -2.92 -70.21 2.25
C ALA A 208 -2.82 -68.77 2.72
N THR A 209 -2.95 -67.78 1.84
CA THR A 209 -2.78 -66.37 2.16
C THR A 209 -4.07 -65.61 1.91
N ALA A 210 -4.49 -64.83 2.91
CA ALA A 210 -5.51 -63.80 2.79
C ALA A 210 -4.83 -62.43 2.95
N SER A 211 -5.31 -61.41 2.25
CA SER A 211 -4.73 -60.06 2.26
C SER A 211 -5.80 -58.97 2.28
N ASN A 212 -5.51 -57.89 2.99
CA ASN A 212 -6.29 -56.65 3.03
C ASN A 212 -5.42 -55.48 2.59
N THR A 213 -6.11 -54.41 2.20
CA THR A 213 -5.50 -53.11 1.92
C THR A 213 -5.97 -52.11 2.96
N ASP A 214 -5.05 -51.29 3.45
CA ASP A 214 -5.29 -50.21 4.38
C ASP A 214 -4.89 -48.90 3.73
N ASN A 215 -5.68 -47.86 3.94
CA ASN A 215 -5.51 -46.57 3.32
C ASN A 215 -5.61 -45.46 4.37
N ALA A 216 -4.63 -44.55 4.36
CA ALA A 216 -4.72 -43.29 5.09
C ALA A 216 -4.45 -42.08 4.19
N ILE A 217 -5.14 -40.99 4.48
CA ILE A 217 -4.96 -39.69 3.83
C ILE A 217 -4.43 -38.70 4.87
N THR A 218 -3.42 -37.92 4.49
CA THR A 218 -2.92 -36.88 5.38
C THR A 218 -3.93 -35.76 5.56
N THR A 219 -4.26 -35.48 6.82
CA THR A 219 -5.24 -34.46 7.20
C THR A 219 -4.65 -33.42 8.13
N THR A 220 -4.83 -32.15 7.79
CA THR A 220 -4.39 -31.00 8.59
C THR A 220 -5.15 -29.73 8.14
N PRO A 221 -5.33 -28.72 9.00
CA PRO A 221 -5.69 -27.39 8.55
C PRO A 221 -4.58 -26.79 7.67
N ILE A 222 -4.96 -25.86 6.80
CA ILE A 222 -4.06 -25.07 5.94
C ILE A 222 -4.61 -23.65 5.96
N TYR A 223 -3.77 -22.65 6.20
CA TYR A 223 -4.24 -21.29 6.43
C TYR A 223 -3.88 -20.37 5.26
N ALA A 224 -4.86 -19.74 4.64
CA ALA A 224 -4.61 -18.64 3.72
C ALA A 224 -4.66 -17.33 4.50
N ILE A 225 -3.54 -16.62 4.59
CA ILE A 225 -3.40 -15.41 5.40
C ILE A 225 -3.27 -14.19 4.49
N THR A 226 -4.26 -13.30 4.55
CA THR A 226 -4.17 -11.99 3.90
C THR A 226 -4.04 -10.88 4.94
N LYS A 227 -3.14 -9.92 4.66
CA LYS A 227 -2.91 -8.79 5.54
C LYS A 227 -2.92 -7.48 4.77
N SER A 228 -3.54 -6.47 5.39
CA SER A 228 -3.63 -5.13 4.82
C SER A 228 -3.46 -4.05 5.87
N ALA A 229 -3.05 -2.87 5.41
CA ALA A 229 -2.87 -1.67 6.20
C ALA A 229 -3.54 -0.47 5.49
N VAL A 230 -4.21 0.38 6.25
CA VAL A 230 -4.76 1.65 5.80
C VAL A 230 -4.51 2.70 6.86
N THR A 231 -3.99 3.87 6.49
CA THR A 231 -3.75 4.96 7.44
C THR A 231 -4.98 5.82 7.64
N ASN A 232 -4.93 6.73 8.61
CA ASN A 232 -5.97 7.75 8.83
C ASN A 232 -6.22 8.68 7.61
N LEU A 233 -5.39 8.58 6.56
CA LEU A 233 -5.55 9.29 5.29
C LEU A 233 -6.30 8.46 4.23
N GLY A 234 -6.70 7.22 4.54
CA GLY A 234 -7.29 6.29 3.56
C GLY A 234 -6.27 5.76 2.54
N THR A 235 -4.98 5.93 2.81
CA THR A 235 -3.87 5.49 1.93
C THR A 235 -2.94 4.55 2.68
N ARG A 236 -1.81 4.17 2.07
CA ARG A 236 -0.70 3.48 2.75
C ARG A 236 0.46 4.42 3.09
N ASN A 237 0.20 5.72 3.21
CA ASN A 237 1.18 6.70 3.64
C ASN A 237 0.85 7.17 5.05
N ILE A 238 1.80 7.07 5.98
CA ILE A 238 1.67 7.62 7.34
C ILE A 238 2.47 8.91 7.42
N ASP A 239 1.83 9.99 7.85
CA ASP A 239 2.50 11.26 8.13
C ASP A 239 3.05 11.25 9.56
N LEU A 240 4.38 11.24 9.67
CA LEU A 240 5.09 11.25 10.94
C LEU A 240 5.03 12.62 11.64
N ASN A 241 4.64 13.71 10.97
CA ASN A 241 4.43 15.01 11.61
C ASN A 241 3.05 15.14 12.25
N ASN A 242 2.07 14.34 11.80
CA ASN A 242 0.75 14.30 12.39
C ASN A 242 0.74 13.46 13.67
N ALA A 243 0.60 14.12 14.82
CA ALA A 243 0.55 13.48 16.14
C ALA A 243 -0.62 12.50 16.31
N ASN A 244 -1.67 12.64 15.50
CA ASN A 244 -2.85 11.79 15.50
C ASN A 244 -2.83 10.73 14.38
N ALA A 245 -1.71 10.57 13.66
CA ALA A 245 -1.60 9.58 12.61
C ALA A 245 -1.70 8.15 13.18
N TYR A 246 -2.43 7.30 12.46
CA TYR A 246 -2.61 5.90 12.82
C TYR A 246 -2.67 5.01 11.58
N VAL A 247 -2.46 3.72 11.80
CA VAL A 247 -2.59 2.64 10.81
C VAL A 247 -3.60 1.63 11.34
N ASP A 248 -4.66 1.38 10.58
CA ASP A 248 -5.57 0.26 10.76
C ASP A 248 -5.04 -0.96 10.02
N TYR A 249 -4.79 -2.03 10.76
CA TYR A 249 -4.43 -3.32 10.21
C TYR A 249 -5.64 -4.24 10.17
N THR A 250 -5.75 -5.01 9.09
CA THR A 250 -6.70 -6.13 8.97
C THR A 250 -5.94 -7.40 8.58
N ILE A 251 -6.17 -8.48 9.31
CA ILE A 251 -5.67 -9.83 9.02
C ILE A 251 -6.89 -10.71 8.74
N SER A 252 -6.87 -11.48 7.66
CA SER A 252 -7.85 -12.53 7.39
C SER A 252 -7.13 -13.87 7.32
N VAL A 253 -7.62 -14.85 8.06
CA VAL A 253 -7.11 -16.22 8.10
C VAL A 253 -8.24 -17.15 7.69
N THR A 254 -8.10 -17.83 6.55
CA THR A 254 -9.08 -18.79 6.05
C THR A 254 -8.51 -20.18 6.14
N ASN A 255 -9.21 -21.12 6.77
CA ASN A 255 -8.79 -22.52 6.77
C ASN A 255 -9.25 -23.21 5.48
N GLU A 256 -8.31 -23.48 4.58
CA GLU A 256 -8.51 -24.17 3.30
C GLU A 256 -8.10 -25.65 3.36
N GLY A 257 -7.60 -26.10 4.52
CA GLY A 257 -7.21 -27.48 4.75
C GLY A 257 -8.39 -28.46 4.78
N ASN A 258 -8.07 -29.73 4.98
CA ASN A 258 -9.07 -30.80 5.04
C ASN A 258 -9.46 -31.21 6.48
N ALA A 259 -8.90 -30.53 7.50
CA ALA A 259 -9.26 -30.68 8.90
C ALA A 259 -9.57 -29.32 9.55
N ASP A 260 -10.27 -29.35 10.68
CA ASP A 260 -10.52 -28.17 11.50
C ASP A 260 -9.23 -27.77 12.26
N GLY A 261 -9.02 -26.47 12.44
CA GLY A 261 -8.00 -25.93 13.34
C GLY A 261 -8.61 -25.67 14.71
N THR A 262 -7.92 -26.08 15.78
CA THR A 262 -8.38 -25.95 17.17
C THR A 262 -7.32 -25.28 18.02
N ASP A 263 -7.72 -24.39 18.92
CA ASP A 263 -6.76 -23.62 19.77
C ASP A 263 -5.68 -22.86 18.96
N VAL A 264 -6.04 -22.39 17.77
CA VAL A 264 -5.12 -21.69 16.86
C VAL A 264 -4.67 -20.37 17.49
N THR A 265 -3.39 -20.05 17.32
CA THR A 265 -2.80 -18.79 17.75
C THR A 265 -2.52 -17.88 16.56
N ILE A 266 -3.06 -16.66 16.57
CA ILE A 266 -2.81 -15.61 15.57
C ILE A 266 -1.99 -14.50 16.24
N GLU A 267 -0.80 -14.23 15.72
CA GLU A 267 0.11 -13.20 16.22
C GLU A 267 0.43 -12.14 15.17
N ASP A 268 0.67 -10.92 15.63
CA ASP A 268 1.18 -9.84 14.79
C ASP A 268 2.17 -9.00 15.58
N ALA A 269 3.41 -8.96 15.09
CA ALA A 269 4.49 -8.17 15.66
C ALA A 269 4.78 -6.98 14.73
N LEU A 270 4.51 -5.78 15.22
CA LEU A 270 4.71 -4.53 14.50
C LEU A 270 6.19 -4.31 14.19
N PRO A 271 6.51 -3.79 12.99
CA PRO A 271 7.88 -3.44 12.65
C PRO A 271 8.40 -2.27 13.51
N ASN A 272 9.72 -2.22 13.67
CA ASN A 272 10.38 -1.15 14.43
C ASN A 272 9.97 0.23 13.91
N GLY A 273 9.56 1.10 14.83
CA GLY A 273 9.04 2.43 14.51
C GLY A 273 7.51 2.52 14.56
N LEU A 274 6.78 1.40 14.62
CA LEU A 274 5.36 1.38 14.98
C LEU A 274 5.12 0.82 16.39
N MET A 275 3.99 1.16 16.98
CA MET A 275 3.50 0.60 18.25
C MET A 275 1.96 0.58 18.27
N LEU A 276 1.38 -0.31 19.07
CA LEU A 276 -0.07 -0.40 19.24
C LEU A 276 -0.63 0.84 19.94
N ILE A 277 -1.85 1.25 19.55
CA ILE A 277 -2.60 2.27 20.29
C ILE A 277 -3.29 1.59 21.47
N LYS A 278 -3.05 2.10 22.69
CA LYS A 278 -3.56 1.52 23.94
C LYS A 278 -4.88 2.14 24.38
N ASN A 279 -5.62 1.41 25.21
CA ASN A 279 -6.85 1.92 25.81
C ASN A 279 -6.56 3.22 26.59
N GLY A 280 -7.36 4.26 26.34
CA GLY A 280 -7.19 5.60 26.91
C GLY A 280 -6.35 6.57 26.06
N GLU A 281 -5.74 6.11 24.97
CA GLU A 281 -5.02 6.98 24.03
C GLU A 281 -5.92 7.54 22.92
N ALA A 282 -5.50 8.65 22.31
CA ALA A 282 -6.21 9.23 21.17
C ALA A 282 -6.28 8.23 20.00
N ASN A 283 -7.42 8.22 19.31
CA ASN A 283 -7.74 7.30 18.22
C ASN A 283 -7.74 5.80 18.60
N TYR A 284 -7.78 5.45 19.88
CA TYR A 284 -7.91 4.04 20.29
C TYR A 284 -9.17 3.40 19.70
N THR A 285 -9.01 2.18 19.19
CA THR A 285 -10.11 1.29 18.80
C THR A 285 -9.75 -0.09 19.30
N ALA A 286 -10.66 -0.72 20.06
CA ALA A 286 -10.41 -2.05 20.61
C ALA A 286 -10.15 -3.05 19.47
N PRO A 287 -9.13 -3.91 19.59
CA PRO A 287 -8.95 -4.99 18.63
C PRO A 287 -10.21 -5.84 18.53
N THR A 288 -10.58 -6.24 17.32
CA THR A 288 -11.76 -7.08 17.09
C THR A 288 -11.38 -8.34 16.35
N ILE A 289 -12.04 -9.44 16.68
CA ILE A 289 -11.96 -10.70 15.96
C ILE A 289 -13.37 -11.09 15.51
N LYS A 290 -13.48 -11.55 14.26
CA LYS A 290 -14.74 -11.95 13.65
C LYS A 290 -14.59 -13.32 13.02
N ARG A 291 -15.60 -14.17 13.20
CA ARG A 291 -15.76 -15.45 12.55
C ARG A 291 -16.84 -15.32 11.48
N ASN A 292 -16.47 -15.48 10.20
CA ASN A 292 -17.36 -15.28 9.05
C ASN A 292 -18.18 -13.97 9.16
N GLY A 293 -17.52 -12.88 9.61
CA GLY A 293 -18.12 -11.56 9.80
C GLY A 293 -18.85 -11.33 11.14
N THR A 294 -19.08 -12.35 11.96
CA THR A 294 -19.68 -12.21 13.30
C THR A 294 -18.61 -12.05 14.37
N VAL A 295 -18.73 -11.04 15.23
CA VAL A 295 -17.77 -10.79 16.32
C VAL A 295 -17.77 -11.98 17.29
N VAL A 296 -16.57 -12.42 17.69
CA VAL A 296 -16.37 -13.44 18.72
C VAL A 296 -15.61 -12.85 19.90
N ASN A 297 -15.88 -13.36 21.11
CA ASN A 297 -15.31 -12.82 22.34
C ASN A 297 -14.00 -13.53 22.69
N ILE A 298 -12.90 -13.14 22.03
CA ILE A 298 -11.54 -13.59 22.37
C ILE A 298 -10.75 -12.36 22.81
N THR A 299 -10.18 -12.41 24.01
CA THR A 299 -9.39 -11.30 24.55
C THR A 299 -7.96 -11.43 24.07
N PRO A 300 -7.40 -10.45 23.35
CA PRO A 300 -6.00 -10.51 22.93
C PRO A 300 -5.05 -10.26 24.10
N SER A 301 -3.88 -10.89 24.05
CA SER A 301 -2.70 -10.46 24.80
C SER A 301 -2.01 -9.35 24.02
N VAL A 302 -1.72 -8.23 24.67
CA VAL A 302 -1.23 -7.00 24.02
C VAL A 302 0.03 -6.50 24.74
N THR A 303 1.07 -6.21 23.96
CA THR A 303 2.28 -5.49 24.36
C THR A 303 2.40 -4.20 23.54
N ASP A 304 3.53 -3.51 23.56
CA ASP A 304 3.69 -2.25 22.81
C ASP A 304 3.80 -2.50 21.30
N ASP A 305 4.43 -3.60 20.91
CA ASP A 305 4.74 -3.95 19.53
C ASP A 305 4.10 -5.27 19.09
N LYS A 306 3.54 -6.09 19.98
CA LYS A 306 2.91 -7.37 19.62
C LYS A 306 1.47 -7.50 20.12
N ILE A 307 0.61 -8.05 19.28
CA ILE A 307 -0.73 -8.54 19.63
C ILE A 307 -0.86 -10.05 19.33
N THR A 308 -1.47 -10.79 20.25
CA THR A 308 -1.65 -12.24 20.15
C THR A 308 -3.09 -12.63 20.51
N PHE A 309 -3.74 -13.43 19.67
CA PHE A 309 -5.03 -14.07 19.92
C PHE A 309 -4.79 -15.58 19.99
N ALA A 310 -5.02 -16.20 21.15
CA ALA A 310 -4.93 -17.66 21.34
C ALA A 310 -6.35 -18.24 21.56
N GLY A 311 -6.52 -19.57 21.45
CA GLY A 311 -7.83 -20.19 21.62
C GLY A 311 -8.79 -19.97 20.45
N VAL A 312 -8.28 -19.80 19.23
CA VAL A 312 -9.11 -19.51 18.06
C VAL A 312 -9.45 -20.80 17.31
N ASP A 313 -10.68 -21.30 17.42
CA ASP A 313 -11.10 -22.42 16.56
C ASP A 313 -11.49 -21.93 15.15
N ILE A 314 -10.90 -22.57 14.14
CA ILE A 314 -11.06 -22.28 12.71
C ILE A 314 -11.48 -23.55 11.96
N ALA A 315 -12.79 -23.78 11.89
CA ALA A 315 -13.33 -24.90 11.12
C ALA A 315 -12.94 -24.82 9.64
N LYS A 316 -12.98 -25.95 8.95
CA LYS A 316 -12.73 -26.02 7.50
C LYS A 316 -13.62 -25.03 6.74
N THR A 317 -13.06 -24.31 5.76
CA THR A 317 -13.66 -23.21 4.97
C THR A 317 -14.03 -21.95 5.77
N GLN A 318 -13.80 -21.93 7.09
CA GLN A 318 -14.11 -20.77 7.92
C GLN A 318 -13.04 -19.70 7.75
N THR A 319 -13.46 -18.44 7.84
CA THR A 319 -12.58 -17.28 7.85
C THR A 319 -12.65 -16.54 9.18
N ILE A 320 -11.48 -16.28 9.75
CA ILE A 320 -11.28 -15.37 10.89
C ILE A 320 -10.76 -14.03 10.37
N THR A 321 -11.34 -12.93 10.83
CA THR A 321 -10.84 -11.58 10.53
C THR A 321 -10.48 -10.87 11.81
N VAL A 322 -9.24 -10.39 11.91
CA VAL A 322 -8.73 -9.60 13.04
C VAL A 322 -8.48 -8.17 12.58
N THR A 323 -8.86 -7.19 13.39
CA THR A 323 -8.55 -5.77 13.17
C THR A 323 -7.92 -5.15 14.39
N PHE A 324 -6.90 -4.33 14.23
CA PHE A 324 -6.29 -3.55 15.31
C PHE A 324 -5.61 -2.29 14.75
N ARG A 325 -5.25 -1.36 15.64
CA ARG A 325 -4.69 -0.07 15.27
C ARG A 325 -3.30 0.16 15.87
N ALA A 326 -2.40 0.69 15.05
CA ALA A 326 -1.07 1.11 15.43
C ALA A 326 -0.87 2.61 15.19
N LYS A 327 0.16 3.18 15.81
CA LYS A 327 0.66 4.54 15.62
C LYS A 327 2.19 4.52 15.49
N LYS A 328 2.78 5.64 15.12
CA LYS A 328 4.23 5.81 15.18
C LYS A 328 4.75 5.71 16.63
N SER A 329 5.89 5.07 16.81
CA SER A 329 6.69 5.15 18.04
C SER A 329 7.63 6.36 18.01
N THR A 330 8.38 6.58 19.08
CA THR A 330 9.42 7.62 19.15
C THR A 330 10.60 7.39 18.20
N ASN A 331 10.82 6.15 17.75
CA ASN A 331 11.93 5.78 16.87
C ASN A 331 11.55 5.78 15.38
N ALA A 332 10.32 6.19 15.05
CA ALA A 332 9.85 6.29 13.68
C ALA A 332 10.63 7.37 12.90
N SER A 333 11.06 7.03 11.69
CA SER A 333 11.73 7.92 10.75
C SER A 333 11.15 7.74 9.35
N VAL A 334 11.36 8.72 8.47
CA VAL A 334 11.04 8.60 7.02
C VAL A 334 11.85 7.50 6.31
N THR A 335 12.85 6.93 6.98
CA THR A 335 13.63 5.78 6.51
C THR A 335 13.24 4.45 7.16
N SER A 336 12.22 4.45 8.03
CA SER A 336 11.75 3.21 8.67
C SER A 336 11.08 2.29 7.65
N ASP A 337 11.28 0.98 7.82
CA ASP A 337 10.62 -0.05 7.02
C ASP A 337 9.37 -0.55 7.75
N PHE A 338 8.18 -0.11 7.32
CA PHE A 338 6.90 -0.49 7.92
C PHE A 338 6.19 -1.58 7.13
N VAL A 339 6.91 -2.65 6.77
CA VAL A 339 6.28 -3.89 6.31
C VAL A 339 5.92 -4.74 7.53
N ASN A 340 4.62 -4.97 7.73
CA ASN A 340 4.10 -5.74 8.85
C ASN A 340 3.63 -7.12 8.39
N TYR A 341 3.72 -8.13 9.27
CA TYR A 341 3.38 -9.52 8.94
C TYR A 341 2.59 -10.16 10.08
N ALA A 342 1.65 -11.04 9.71
CA ALA A 342 0.92 -11.88 10.65
C ALA A 342 1.50 -13.29 10.64
N VAL A 343 1.43 -13.97 11.79
CA VAL A 343 1.84 -15.37 11.98
C VAL A 343 0.66 -16.15 12.52
N VAL A 344 0.38 -17.31 11.94
CA VAL A 344 -0.60 -18.27 12.46
C VAL A 344 0.15 -19.51 12.94
N LYS A 345 -0.21 -20.03 14.11
CA LYS A 345 0.40 -21.20 14.73
C LYS A 345 -0.67 -22.17 15.19
N ASP A 346 -0.46 -23.45 14.93
CA ASP A 346 -1.40 -24.50 15.29
C ASP A 346 -0.67 -25.77 15.74
N ASP A 347 -1.21 -26.39 16.80
CA ASP A 347 -0.77 -27.67 17.36
C ASP A 347 -1.74 -28.74 16.84
N VAL A 348 -1.39 -29.31 15.69
CA VAL A 348 -2.32 -30.15 14.92
C VAL A 348 -2.48 -31.56 15.49
N ASP A 349 -1.69 -31.94 16.50
CA ASP A 349 -1.80 -33.24 17.17
C ASP A 349 -1.97 -33.17 18.71
N GLY A 350 -1.97 -31.97 19.28
CA GLY A 350 -2.27 -31.72 20.68
C GLY A 350 -1.14 -32.09 21.64
N ASP A 351 0.11 -32.16 21.16
CA ASP A 351 1.28 -32.52 21.97
C ASP A 351 1.84 -31.34 22.80
N GLY A 352 1.27 -30.15 22.64
CA GLY A 352 1.66 -28.90 23.29
C GLY A 352 2.74 -28.13 22.54
N THR A 353 3.10 -28.56 21.32
CA THR A 353 4.06 -27.87 20.45
C THR A 353 3.43 -27.50 19.11
N PHE A 354 3.82 -26.34 18.57
CA PHE A 354 3.28 -25.91 17.27
C PHE A 354 3.94 -26.69 16.15
N ASP A 355 3.17 -27.56 15.52
CA ASP A 355 3.55 -28.30 14.32
C ASP A 355 3.40 -27.44 13.07
N LEU A 356 2.35 -26.60 13.00
CA LEU A 356 2.06 -25.73 11.87
C LEU A 356 2.38 -24.29 12.25
N ILE A 357 3.24 -23.65 11.47
CA ILE A 357 3.58 -22.23 11.60
C ILE A 357 3.57 -21.60 10.23
N ASP A 358 2.77 -20.55 10.06
CA ASP A 358 2.50 -19.96 8.77
C ASP A 358 2.55 -18.43 8.81
N ASN A 359 2.96 -17.80 7.71
CA ASN A 359 3.23 -16.36 7.66
C ASN A 359 2.60 -15.69 6.45
N SER A 360 1.94 -14.56 6.67
CA SER A 360 1.30 -13.80 5.59
C SER A 360 2.21 -13.36 4.43
N GLY A 361 3.54 -13.46 4.59
CA GLY A 361 4.54 -13.11 3.58
C GLY A 361 5.32 -14.27 2.94
N ASP A 362 4.95 -15.54 3.15
CA ASP A 362 5.67 -16.75 2.66
C ASP A 362 7.18 -16.70 2.97
N LYS A 363 7.56 -16.33 4.20
CA LYS A 363 8.96 -16.05 4.58
C LYS A 363 9.24 -16.46 6.02
N THR A 364 10.48 -16.91 6.24
CA THR A 364 11.04 -17.01 7.59
C THR A 364 11.10 -15.64 8.25
N LEU A 365 10.33 -15.42 9.31
CA LEU A 365 10.37 -14.20 10.11
C LEU A 365 10.91 -14.46 11.51
N ASN A 366 11.80 -13.57 11.98
CA ASN A 366 12.38 -13.61 13.32
C ASN A 366 12.96 -14.98 13.71
N GLY A 367 13.51 -15.71 12.73
CA GLY A 367 14.10 -17.04 12.93
C GLY A 367 13.09 -18.16 13.16
N THR A 368 11.79 -17.92 12.94
CA THR A 368 10.76 -18.97 12.96
C THR A 368 10.55 -19.49 11.54
N PRO A 369 10.95 -20.73 11.22
CA PRO A 369 10.70 -21.32 9.91
C PRO A 369 9.21 -21.55 9.69
N GLU A 370 8.80 -21.44 8.43
CA GLU A 370 7.46 -21.80 7.99
C GLU A 370 7.34 -23.33 7.92
N ASN A 371 6.22 -23.85 8.39
CA ASN A 371 5.78 -25.20 8.18
C ASN A 371 4.25 -25.19 8.03
N ASN A 372 3.78 -24.99 6.81
CA ASN A 372 2.37 -24.85 6.48
C ASN A 372 1.78 -26.10 5.81
N TYR A 373 2.58 -27.17 5.62
CA TYR A 373 2.17 -28.44 5.01
C TYR A 373 1.51 -28.33 3.60
N GLU A 374 1.69 -27.19 2.93
CA GLU A 374 1.09 -26.91 1.63
C GLU A 374 1.71 -27.74 0.51
N ASP A 375 0.89 -28.17 -0.46
CA ASP A 375 1.40 -28.77 -1.69
C ASP A 375 1.75 -27.69 -2.71
N SER A 376 3.02 -27.31 -2.72
CA SER A 376 3.59 -26.34 -3.67
C SER A 376 3.51 -26.75 -5.15
N ASN A 377 3.14 -28.01 -5.46
CA ASN A 377 2.98 -28.47 -6.85
C ASN A 377 1.58 -28.25 -7.42
N LEU A 378 0.63 -27.74 -6.62
CA LEU A 378 -0.71 -27.42 -7.09
C LEU A 378 -0.69 -26.16 -8.00
N PRO A 379 -1.66 -26.01 -8.94
CA PRO A 379 -1.77 -24.85 -9.84
C PRO A 379 -1.91 -23.52 -9.07
N ALA A 380 -2.04 -22.40 -9.80
CA ALA A 380 -2.11 -21.02 -9.26
C ALA A 380 -3.20 -20.75 -8.17
N ASP A 381 -4.09 -21.71 -7.94
CA ASP A 381 -5.11 -21.77 -6.88
C ASP A 381 -4.64 -22.79 -5.81
N ARG A 382 -3.48 -22.52 -5.21
CA ARG A 382 -2.90 -23.32 -4.12
C ARG A 382 -3.68 -23.01 -2.85
N ASP A 383 -4.20 -24.04 -2.18
CA ASP A 383 -4.77 -23.91 -0.83
C ASP A 383 -3.70 -23.34 0.11
N GLY A 384 -4.06 -22.38 0.97
CA GLY A 384 -3.14 -21.73 1.90
C GLY A 384 -2.41 -20.51 1.33
N LYS A 385 -2.82 -20.00 0.17
CA LYS A 385 -2.10 -18.88 -0.45
C LYS A 385 -2.13 -17.60 0.40
N ASP A 386 -0.94 -17.13 0.75
CA ASP A 386 -0.76 -15.89 1.50
C ASP A 386 -0.70 -14.62 0.64
N ASN A 387 -0.97 -13.48 1.28
CA ASN A 387 -0.82 -12.17 0.67
C ASN A 387 -0.50 -11.07 1.68
N ASN A 388 0.68 -10.47 1.54
CA ASN A 388 1.14 -9.31 2.33
C ASN A 388 1.30 -8.01 1.54
N ASP A 389 0.92 -7.96 0.26
CA ASP A 389 1.23 -6.84 -0.64
C ASP A 389 0.65 -5.50 -0.16
N ASN A 390 -0.43 -5.56 0.61
CA ASN A 390 -1.13 -4.39 1.11
C ASN A 390 -0.83 -4.07 2.58
N ALA A 391 0.09 -4.80 3.24
CA ALA A 391 0.41 -4.62 4.65
C ALA A 391 1.51 -3.57 4.91
N ALA A 392 2.21 -3.11 3.87
CA ALA A 392 3.27 -2.14 3.98
C ALA A 392 2.74 -0.70 4.03
N VAL A 393 3.33 0.12 4.90
CA VAL A 393 3.05 1.56 4.99
C VAL A 393 4.32 2.36 4.68
N THR A 394 4.20 3.44 3.92
CA THR A 394 5.32 4.34 3.62
C THR A 394 5.32 5.51 4.62
N PRO A 395 6.39 5.70 5.42
CA PRO A 395 6.51 6.88 6.26
C PRO A 395 6.82 8.13 5.44
N THR A 396 6.14 9.23 5.76
CA THR A 396 6.35 10.56 5.20
C THR A 396 6.46 11.58 6.33
N SER A 397 7.03 12.75 6.08
CA SER A 397 7.04 13.85 7.04
C SER A 397 6.45 15.07 6.34
N GLN A 398 5.12 15.14 6.33
CA GLN A 398 4.42 16.14 5.54
C GLN A 398 4.49 17.49 6.24
N ASN A 399 4.96 18.50 5.53
CA ASN A 399 4.90 19.89 5.95
C ASN A 399 4.59 20.74 4.72
N ARG A 400 3.76 21.75 4.89
CA ARG A 400 3.39 22.66 3.80
C ARG A 400 4.03 24.01 4.06
N GLU A 401 4.75 24.52 3.08
CA GLU A 401 5.42 25.81 3.17
C GLU A 401 5.55 26.39 1.77
N LEU A 402 4.97 27.58 1.56
CA LEU A 402 5.10 28.32 0.31
C LEU A 402 5.86 29.61 0.61
N THR A 403 6.79 29.94 -0.28
CA THR A 403 7.55 31.20 -0.22
C THR A 403 7.35 31.98 -1.50
N ILE A 404 7.39 33.30 -1.39
CA ILE A 404 7.33 34.21 -2.53
C ILE A 404 8.50 35.20 -2.45
N THR A 405 9.20 35.39 -3.57
CA THR A 405 10.28 36.38 -3.70
C THR A 405 9.78 37.63 -4.41
N ALA A 406 10.16 38.80 -3.88
CA ALA A 406 9.77 40.10 -4.42
C ALA A 406 10.50 40.42 -5.73
N SER A 407 9.81 41.10 -6.64
CA SER A 407 10.48 41.89 -7.67
C SER A 407 11.06 43.17 -7.05
N ALA A 408 12.14 43.70 -7.64
CA ALA A 408 12.66 45.01 -7.27
C ALA A 408 11.63 46.12 -7.59
N ASP A 409 11.66 47.17 -6.76
CA ASP A 409 10.94 48.43 -7.04
C ASP A 409 11.45 49.06 -8.34
N LYS A 410 10.57 49.77 -9.07
CA LYS A 410 10.95 50.45 -10.32
C LYS A 410 10.49 51.90 -10.33
N GLU A 411 11.39 52.74 -10.83
CA GLU A 411 11.02 54.05 -11.36
C GLU A 411 10.66 53.90 -12.84
N VAL A 412 9.50 54.40 -13.22
CA VAL A 412 8.96 54.29 -14.59
C VAL A 412 8.60 55.68 -15.12
N ALA A 413 8.54 55.84 -16.43
CA ALA A 413 8.12 57.11 -17.02
C ALA A 413 6.65 57.42 -16.69
N LEU A 414 6.30 58.70 -16.69
CA LEU A 414 4.91 59.17 -16.48
C LEU A 414 3.90 58.44 -17.39
N GLN A 415 4.26 58.21 -18.66
CA GLN A 415 3.50 57.40 -19.59
C GLN A 415 4.37 56.25 -20.08
N SER A 416 4.05 55.03 -19.66
CA SER A 416 4.80 53.84 -20.02
C SER A 416 3.90 52.61 -20.05
N GLN A 417 4.29 51.63 -20.86
CA GLN A 417 3.60 50.34 -20.94
C GLN A 417 4.61 49.22 -20.74
N ASN A 418 4.12 48.05 -20.31
CA ASN A 418 4.90 46.81 -20.21
C ASN A 418 6.03 46.86 -19.18
N ASN A 419 5.82 47.55 -18.04
CA ASN A 419 6.76 47.47 -16.92
C ASN A 419 6.50 46.14 -16.17
N VAL A 420 7.32 45.12 -16.41
CA VAL A 420 7.11 43.77 -15.86
C VAL A 420 7.76 43.62 -14.48
N TYR A 421 7.05 43.05 -13.51
CA TYR A 421 7.57 42.65 -12.19
C TYR A 421 7.51 41.13 -12.06
N ASN A 422 8.63 40.50 -11.71
CA ASN A 422 8.73 39.04 -11.61
C ASN A 422 8.74 38.56 -10.16
N TYR A 423 7.86 37.60 -9.84
CA TYR A 423 7.74 36.98 -8.53
C TYR A 423 7.94 35.48 -8.66
N THR A 424 8.83 34.89 -7.85
CA THR A 424 8.97 33.43 -7.81
C THR A 424 8.23 32.87 -6.62
N ILE A 425 7.23 32.01 -6.86
CA ILE A 425 6.53 31.24 -5.84
C ILE A 425 7.16 29.85 -5.79
N THR A 426 7.55 29.38 -4.60
CA THR A 426 8.26 28.10 -4.41
C THR A 426 7.63 27.27 -3.29
N ASN A 427 7.44 25.97 -3.52
CA ASN A 427 7.06 25.01 -2.48
C ASN A 427 8.30 24.57 -1.68
N LYS A 428 8.47 25.13 -0.47
CA LYS A 428 9.53 24.77 0.49
C LYS A 428 9.10 23.70 1.49
N GLY A 429 7.87 23.19 1.38
CA GLY A 429 7.37 22.09 2.18
C GLY A 429 8.09 20.76 1.92
N SER A 430 7.62 19.71 2.56
CA SER A 430 8.12 18.33 2.47
C SER A 430 6.98 17.35 2.23
N ASP A 431 7.21 16.36 1.36
CA ASP A 431 6.28 15.26 1.00
C ASP A 431 4.87 15.69 0.57
N VAL A 432 4.68 16.96 0.22
CA VAL A 432 3.44 17.53 -0.33
C VAL A 432 3.74 18.22 -1.66
N THR A 433 2.88 18.04 -2.65
CA THR A 433 2.88 18.81 -3.90
C THR A 433 1.77 19.85 -3.80
N GLU A 434 2.13 21.13 -3.98
CA GLU A 434 1.20 22.25 -3.89
C GLU A 434 0.63 22.59 -5.27
N ALA A 435 -0.62 23.05 -5.35
CA ALA A 435 -1.24 23.48 -6.60
C ALA A 435 -1.30 22.38 -7.69
N ALA A 436 -1.32 21.11 -7.30
CA ALA A 436 -1.47 19.99 -8.22
C ALA A 436 -2.88 19.93 -8.81
N ASN A 437 -3.87 20.41 -8.04
CA ASN A 437 -5.26 20.51 -8.48
C ASN A 437 -5.76 21.97 -8.45
N PRO A 438 -6.74 22.33 -9.29
CA PRO A 438 -7.38 23.64 -9.27
C PRO A 438 -7.90 24.02 -7.87
N GLY A 439 -7.65 25.27 -7.47
CA GLY A 439 -8.13 25.84 -6.22
C GLY A 439 -7.34 25.47 -4.95
N GLU A 440 -6.30 24.63 -5.03
CA GLU A 440 -5.47 24.28 -3.87
C GLU A 440 -4.64 25.46 -3.35
N VAL A 441 -4.08 26.24 -4.29
CA VAL A 441 -3.31 27.47 -4.01
C VAL A 441 -3.76 28.55 -4.97
N LEU A 442 -4.29 29.62 -4.39
CA LEU A 442 -4.64 30.83 -5.13
C LEU A 442 -3.60 31.91 -4.86
N PHE A 443 -3.58 32.98 -5.65
CA PHE A 443 -2.86 34.20 -5.30
C PHE A 443 -3.58 35.45 -5.79
N THR A 444 -3.35 36.58 -5.14
CA THR A 444 -3.89 37.89 -5.54
C THR A 444 -2.78 38.83 -5.95
N VAL A 445 -3.11 39.78 -6.82
CA VAL A 445 -2.24 40.88 -7.21
C VAL A 445 -3.07 42.15 -7.08
N LEU A 446 -2.86 42.91 -6.01
CA LEU A 446 -3.71 44.05 -5.65
C LEU A 446 -2.87 45.30 -5.37
N PRO A 447 -3.33 46.50 -5.79
CA PRO A 447 -2.75 47.75 -5.34
C PRO A 447 -3.06 47.95 -3.85
N THR A 448 -2.19 48.68 -3.16
CA THR A 448 -2.40 49.05 -1.74
C THR A 448 -3.18 50.36 -1.66
N ASP A 449 -2.90 51.30 -2.57
CA ASP A 449 -3.46 52.65 -2.59
C ASP A 449 -3.94 53.01 -4.01
N ASP A 450 -4.92 52.28 -4.55
CA ASP A 450 -5.42 52.32 -5.96
C ASP A 450 -5.24 53.66 -6.71
N ASN A 451 -4.02 53.90 -7.18
CA ASN A 451 -3.67 55.07 -7.93
C ASN A 451 -4.10 54.85 -9.37
N GLN A 452 -5.18 55.51 -9.79
CA GLN A 452 -5.75 55.43 -11.15
C GLN A 452 -4.75 55.73 -12.28
N LYS A 453 -3.55 56.27 -11.96
CA LYS A 453 -2.46 56.53 -12.91
C LYS A 453 -1.48 55.38 -13.08
N ILE A 454 -1.52 54.38 -12.22
CA ILE A 454 -0.66 53.19 -12.22
C ILE A 454 -1.58 51.97 -12.23
N ASN A 455 -1.70 51.31 -13.38
CA ASN A 455 -2.64 50.22 -13.59
C ASN A 455 -1.91 48.87 -13.69
N ILE A 456 -2.37 47.89 -12.91
CA ILE A 456 -1.97 46.50 -13.02
C ILE A 456 -2.68 45.89 -14.24
N GLY A 457 -1.91 45.60 -15.27
CA GLY A 457 -2.37 44.99 -16.51
C GLY A 457 -2.45 43.47 -16.40
N GLN A 458 -1.68 42.78 -17.24
CA GLN A 458 -1.73 41.32 -17.36
C GLN A 458 -0.83 40.64 -16.34
N VAL A 459 -1.27 39.47 -15.87
CA VAL A 459 -0.46 38.53 -15.08
C VAL A 459 -0.19 37.31 -15.96
N PHE A 460 1.05 36.84 -16.00
CA PHE A 460 1.47 35.74 -16.87
C PHE A 460 2.54 34.87 -16.22
N VAL A 461 2.83 33.73 -16.83
CA VAL A 461 3.92 32.83 -16.44
C VAL A 461 5.16 33.17 -17.26
N ASP A 462 6.21 33.67 -16.60
CA ASP A 462 7.52 33.96 -17.24
C ASP A 462 8.33 32.65 -17.29
N ALA A 463 8.02 31.81 -18.28
CA ALA A 463 8.54 30.44 -18.34
C ALA A 463 10.03 30.39 -18.73
N ASN A 464 10.51 31.41 -19.45
CA ASN A 464 11.91 31.52 -19.88
C ASN A 464 12.77 32.41 -18.96
N ASN A 465 12.15 33.02 -17.94
CA ASN A 465 12.77 33.88 -16.94
C ASN A 465 13.52 35.08 -17.55
N ASN A 466 12.97 35.68 -18.60
CA ASN A 466 13.58 36.82 -19.29
C ASN A 466 12.98 38.18 -18.88
N GLY A 467 11.95 38.19 -18.02
CA GLY A 467 11.30 39.39 -17.52
C GLY A 467 10.46 40.14 -18.56
N LYS A 468 9.95 39.45 -19.57
CA LYS A 468 9.07 40.00 -20.61
C LYS A 468 7.94 39.03 -20.87
N LEU A 469 6.79 39.59 -21.26
CA LEU A 469 5.70 38.80 -21.80
C LEU A 469 6.01 38.46 -23.26
N ASP A 470 6.29 37.19 -23.54
CA ASP A 470 6.58 36.68 -24.87
C ASP A 470 5.39 35.93 -25.50
N ASN A 471 5.42 35.79 -26.82
CA ASN A 471 4.43 35.02 -27.54
C ASN A 471 4.52 33.52 -27.17
N GLY A 472 3.42 32.95 -26.69
CA GLY A 472 3.34 31.55 -26.26
C GLY A 472 3.38 31.34 -24.75
N GLU A 473 3.63 32.40 -23.97
CA GLU A 473 3.51 32.34 -22.51
C GLU A 473 2.05 32.36 -22.04
N THR A 474 1.80 31.69 -20.91
CA THR A 474 0.47 31.56 -20.35
C THR A 474 0.06 32.86 -19.66
N ILE A 475 -0.99 33.51 -20.17
CA ILE A 475 -1.66 34.61 -19.48
C ILE A 475 -2.64 34.02 -18.46
N LEU A 476 -2.52 34.44 -17.20
CA LEU A 476 -3.35 33.98 -16.11
C LEU A 476 -4.61 34.84 -16.01
N THR A 477 -5.73 34.20 -15.71
CA THR A 477 -7.02 34.89 -15.60
C THR A 477 -7.50 34.85 -14.15
N ALA A 478 -7.79 36.02 -13.59
CA ALA A 478 -8.37 36.12 -12.26
C ALA A 478 -9.83 35.65 -12.25
N ASN A 479 -10.23 35.01 -11.15
CA ASN A 479 -11.63 34.73 -10.85
C ASN A 479 -12.36 36.02 -10.41
N PRO A 480 -13.70 35.97 -10.20
CA PRO A 480 -14.48 37.14 -9.76
C PRO A 480 -14.03 37.80 -8.43
N ASN A 481 -13.19 37.12 -7.64
CA ASN A 481 -12.63 37.63 -6.38
C ASN A 481 -11.21 38.21 -6.56
N ASN A 482 -10.76 38.47 -7.81
CA ASN A 482 -9.40 38.92 -8.14
C ASN A 482 -8.29 37.92 -7.71
N GLN A 483 -8.62 36.62 -7.68
CA GLN A 483 -7.67 35.56 -7.35
C GLN A 483 -7.31 34.77 -8.60
N TYR A 484 -6.02 34.54 -8.79
CA TYR A 484 -5.45 33.68 -9.81
C TYR A 484 -5.21 32.29 -9.22
N ASP A 485 -5.44 31.25 -10.02
CA ASP A 485 -5.17 29.87 -9.62
C ASP A 485 -3.75 29.48 -10.02
N LEU A 486 -2.92 29.11 -9.03
CA LEU A 486 -1.53 28.74 -9.27
C LEU A 486 -1.42 27.44 -10.09
N ASN A 487 -2.45 26.59 -10.11
CA ASN A 487 -2.48 25.40 -10.96
C ASN A 487 -2.46 25.76 -12.47
N GLN A 488 -3.01 26.92 -12.87
CA GLN A 488 -2.89 27.39 -14.25
C GLN A 488 -1.44 27.69 -14.63
N ALA A 489 -0.63 28.11 -13.65
CA ALA A 489 0.79 28.41 -13.83
C ALA A 489 1.67 27.16 -13.74
N ALA A 490 1.28 26.19 -12.91
CA ALA A 490 1.95 24.92 -12.73
C ALA A 490 0.94 23.75 -12.74
N PRO A 491 0.51 23.26 -13.93
CA PRO A 491 -0.56 22.26 -14.03
C PRO A 491 -0.25 20.92 -13.36
N ASN A 492 1.03 20.58 -13.20
CA ASN A 492 1.49 19.37 -12.51
C ASN A 492 1.79 19.62 -11.02
N GLY A 493 1.51 20.83 -10.52
CA GLY A 493 1.85 21.29 -9.19
C GLY A 493 3.33 21.62 -8.97
N LEU A 494 3.59 22.23 -7.82
CA LEU A 494 4.92 22.53 -7.30
C LEU A 494 5.33 21.41 -6.35
N VAL A 495 6.20 20.51 -6.80
CA VAL A 495 6.71 19.41 -5.97
C VAL A 495 7.58 19.96 -4.83
N SER A 496 7.52 19.35 -3.65
CA SER A 496 8.45 19.64 -2.56
C SER A 496 9.86 19.15 -2.91
N ALA A 497 10.88 19.72 -2.25
CA ALA A 497 12.24 19.23 -2.39
C ALA A 497 12.34 17.79 -1.83
N LYS A 498 12.98 16.88 -2.56
CA LYS A 498 13.18 15.49 -2.13
C LYS A 498 14.56 15.00 -2.54
N GLY A 499 15.41 14.67 -1.56
CA GLY A 499 16.80 14.30 -1.81
C GLY A 499 17.53 15.42 -2.56
N ASN A 500 18.07 15.10 -3.74
CA ASN A 500 18.75 16.07 -4.61
C ASN A 500 17.81 16.80 -5.59
N THR A 501 16.52 16.49 -5.59
CA THR A 501 15.54 17.16 -6.46
C THR A 501 15.18 18.52 -5.85
N PRO A 502 15.40 19.64 -6.57
CA PRO A 502 15.04 20.96 -6.09
C PRO A 502 13.54 21.12 -5.85
N ALA A 503 13.18 22.02 -4.94
CA ALA A 503 11.81 22.47 -4.77
C ALA A 503 11.24 23.02 -6.08
N GLY A 504 10.01 22.62 -6.42
CA GLY A 504 9.26 23.19 -7.53
C GLY A 504 8.96 24.67 -7.30
N SER A 505 9.15 25.46 -8.35
CA SER A 505 8.84 26.89 -8.35
C SER A 505 8.24 27.33 -9.68
N VAL A 506 7.55 28.46 -9.66
CA VAL A 506 7.04 29.13 -10.86
C VAL A 506 7.29 30.62 -10.76
N VAL A 507 7.64 31.24 -11.89
CA VAL A 507 7.85 32.69 -12.01
C VAL A 507 6.60 33.31 -12.62
N ILE A 508 6.02 34.26 -11.88
CA ILE A 508 4.85 35.02 -12.31
C ILE A 508 5.30 36.43 -12.67
N GLY A 509 5.01 36.84 -13.90
CA GLY A 509 5.19 38.20 -14.38
C GLY A 509 3.92 39.02 -14.20
N VAL A 510 4.06 40.24 -13.70
CA VAL A 510 2.97 41.22 -13.57
C VAL A 510 3.30 42.46 -14.39
N VAL A 511 2.46 42.79 -15.35
CA VAL A 511 2.60 43.98 -16.21
C VAL A 511 1.98 45.19 -15.52
N VAL A 512 2.73 46.28 -15.40
CA VAL A 512 2.25 47.57 -14.88
C VAL A 512 2.37 48.64 -15.96
N ASN A 513 1.31 49.43 -16.14
CA ASN A 513 1.22 50.52 -17.10
C ASN A 513 0.95 51.85 -16.38
N THR A 514 1.51 52.94 -16.91
CA THR A 514 1.33 54.29 -16.34
C THR A 514 0.78 55.28 -17.35
N ASN A 515 -0.08 56.21 -16.90
CA ASN A 515 -0.68 57.26 -17.73
C ASN A 515 -0.70 58.65 -17.08
N GLY A 516 0.29 58.92 -16.21
CA GLY A 516 0.47 60.18 -15.52
C GLY A 516 0.87 61.36 -16.41
N SER A 517 0.98 62.53 -15.78
CA SER A 517 1.26 63.82 -16.40
C SER A 517 2.26 64.63 -15.55
N GLY A 518 3.21 65.31 -16.21
CA GLY A 518 4.27 66.10 -15.55
C GLY A 518 4.02 67.60 -15.57
N SER A 519 2.76 68.04 -15.70
CA SER A 519 2.45 69.45 -15.98
C SER A 519 2.16 70.24 -14.71
N LYS A 520 2.98 71.25 -14.40
CA LYS A 520 2.69 72.30 -13.41
C LYS A 520 1.75 73.40 -13.95
N LYS A 521 0.82 73.06 -14.85
CA LYS A 521 -0.18 74.00 -15.38
C LYS A 521 -1.36 74.07 -14.42
N SER A 522 -1.63 75.25 -13.88
CA SER A 522 -2.75 75.48 -12.96
C SER A 522 -4.10 75.12 -13.60
N PRO A 523 -5.04 74.47 -12.87
CA PRO A 523 -4.91 73.99 -11.48
C PRO A 523 -4.07 72.70 -11.40
N ASN A 524 -2.94 72.77 -10.69
CA ASN A 524 -1.82 71.81 -10.72
C ASN A 524 -2.16 70.42 -10.18
N VAL A 525 -1.87 69.39 -10.96
CA VAL A 525 -1.49 68.07 -10.43
C VAL A 525 -0.35 67.54 -11.28
N THR A 526 0.82 67.33 -10.67
CA THR A 526 1.91 66.57 -11.30
C THR A 526 1.91 65.18 -10.68
N ASP A 527 2.00 64.16 -11.52
CA ASP A 527 2.07 62.77 -11.08
C ASP A 527 3.53 62.33 -10.81
N ILE A 528 4.50 63.23 -11.00
CA ILE A 528 5.91 63.00 -10.68
C ILE A 528 6.07 62.71 -9.19
N GLY A 529 6.77 61.62 -8.87
CA GLY A 529 7.00 61.17 -7.51
C GLY A 529 5.81 60.45 -6.86
N THR A 530 4.65 60.41 -7.52
CA THR A 530 3.55 59.54 -7.05
C THR A 530 3.90 58.08 -7.29
N SER A 531 3.46 57.22 -6.38
CA SER A 531 3.80 55.81 -6.37
C SER A 531 2.60 54.94 -6.03
N GLU A 532 2.64 53.69 -6.48
CA GLU A 532 1.70 52.64 -6.10
C GLU A 532 2.49 51.46 -5.53
N LYS A 533 2.04 50.92 -4.40
CA LYS A 533 2.58 49.68 -3.85
C LYS A 533 1.65 48.53 -4.21
N MET A 534 2.13 47.60 -5.01
CA MET A 534 1.42 46.39 -5.34
C MET A 534 1.78 45.27 -4.36
N THR A 535 0.77 44.57 -3.83
CA THR A 535 0.92 43.44 -2.93
C THR A 535 0.51 42.15 -3.62
N ILE A 536 1.39 41.15 -3.59
CA ILE A 536 1.13 39.80 -4.09
C ILE A 536 0.96 38.90 -2.88
N THR A 537 -0.19 38.27 -2.74
CA THR A 537 -0.48 37.36 -1.62
C THR A 537 -0.75 35.96 -2.15
N VAL A 538 0.01 34.97 -1.69
CA VAL A 538 -0.23 33.54 -1.94
C VAL A 538 -1.17 33.02 -0.86
N LEU A 539 -2.23 32.33 -1.28
CA LEU A 539 -3.41 31.94 -0.50
C LEU A 539 -3.64 30.42 -0.60
N PRO A 540 -3.00 29.60 0.24
CA PRO A 540 -3.29 28.16 0.34
C PRO A 540 -4.71 27.96 0.90
N GLN A 541 -5.58 27.15 0.27
CA GLN A 541 -7.02 27.10 0.60
C GLN A 541 -7.46 25.87 1.42
N THR A 542 -6.94 24.68 1.10
CA THR A 542 -7.52 23.40 1.57
C THR A 542 -6.55 22.58 2.41
N VAL A 543 -7.02 21.47 2.98
CA VAL A 543 -6.16 20.40 3.51
C VAL A 543 -5.67 19.53 2.34
N ILE A 544 -4.38 19.25 2.25
CA ILE A 544 -3.80 18.34 1.25
C ILE A 544 -3.21 17.15 2.00
N ASN A 545 -3.60 15.93 1.63
CA ASN A 545 -3.13 14.68 2.27
C ASN A 545 -3.24 14.66 3.81
N GLY A 546 -4.27 15.33 4.35
CA GLY A 546 -4.47 15.46 5.80
C GLY A 546 -3.62 16.54 6.48
N THR A 547 -2.76 17.23 5.75
CA THR A 547 -1.98 18.38 6.25
C THR A 547 -2.72 19.70 6.01
N PRO A 548 -3.02 20.49 7.06
CA PRO A 548 -3.69 21.79 6.94
C PRO A 548 -2.99 22.80 6.03
N ALA A 549 -3.74 23.77 5.51
CA ALA A 549 -3.20 24.90 4.76
C ALA A 549 -2.17 25.69 5.62
N PRO A 550 -0.98 26.01 5.06
CA PRO A 550 -0.04 26.91 5.74
C PRO A 550 -0.57 28.35 5.74
N ALA A 551 0.09 29.20 6.52
CA ALA A 551 -0.22 30.62 6.55
C ALA A 551 0.00 31.27 5.17
N ASN A 552 -0.82 32.28 4.86
CA ASN A 552 -0.64 33.10 3.68
C ASN A 552 0.71 33.81 3.73
N VAL A 553 1.39 33.89 2.59
CA VAL A 553 2.62 34.67 2.44
C VAL A 553 2.39 35.78 1.45
N ASN A 554 3.01 36.94 1.67
CA ASN A 554 2.91 38.07 0.77
C ASN A 554 4.24 38.78 0.59
N THR A 555 4.32 39.54 -0.50
CA THR A 555 5.41 40.45 -0.77
C THR A 555 4.90 41.66 -1.54
N THR A 556 5.71 42.70 -1.65
CA THR A 556 5.31 43.95 -2.28
C THR A 556 6.39 44.49 -3.21
N SER A 557 5.97 45.17 -4.27
CA SER A 557 6.87 46.01 -5.08
C SER A 557 6.20 47.36 -5.34
N THR A 558 7.02 48.39 -5.45
CA THR A 558 6.59 49.78 -5.64
C THR A 558 6.89 50.22 -7.06
N THR A 559 5.91 50.88 -7.68
CA THR A 559 6.06 51.60 -8.95
C THR A 559 6.05 53.09 -8.64
N THR A 560 7.09 53.82 -9.03
CA THR A 560 7.14 55.28 -8.86
C THR A 560 7.25 55.96 -10.22
N MET A 561 6.34 56.89 -10.50
CA MET A 561 6.40 57.66 -11.75
C MET A 561 7.43 58.78 -11.66
N GLN A 562 8.30 58.86 -12.65
CA GLN A 562 9.35 59.87 -12.78
C GLN A 562 9.37 60.46 -14.20
N GLY A 563 10.00 61.63 -14.35
CA GLY A 563 10.05 62.36 -15.61
C GLY A 563 10.93 63.59 -15.54
N ILE A 564 10.58 64.61 -16.33
CA ILE A 564 11.20 65.94 -16.25
C ILE A 564 10.28 66.84 -15.43
N ASP A 565 10.80 67.35 -14.31
CA ASP A 565 10.17 68.45 -13.59
C ASP A 565 10.66 69.77 -14.19
N LEU A 566 9.75 70.60 -14.69
CA LEU A 566 10.08 71.81 -15.43
C LEU A 566 9.55 73.05 -14.71
N ASP A 567 10.46 73.96 -14.36
CA ASP A 567 10.14 75.27 -13.79
C ASP A 567 10.60 76.40 -14.70
N LYS A 568 9.81 77.48 -14.74
CA LYS A 568 10.14 78.71 -15.47
C LYS A 568 10.26 79.86 -14.48
N PHE A 569 11.39 80.54 -14.55
CA PHE A 569 11.68 81.72 -13.75
C PHE A 569 11.88 82.94 -14.63
N GLN A 570 11.68 84.11 -14.04
CA GLN A 570 11.88 85.40 -14.66
C GLN A 570 12.61 86.38 -13.73
N ALA A 571 13.30 87.34 -14.33
CA ALA A 571 13.95 88.45 -13.63
C ALA A 571 14.00 89.69 -14.53
N VAL A 572 14.11 90.89 -13.94
CA VAL A 572 14.36 92.14 -14.68
C VAL A 572 15.76 92.64 -14.38
N ALA A 573 16.53 92.95 -15.42
CA ALA A 573 17.84 93.60 -15.29
C ALA A 573 18.14 94.49 -16.52
N ALA A 574 19.29 95.18 -16.47
CA ALA A 574 19.76 95.98 -17.60
C ALA A 574 20.06 95.09 -18.82
N CYS A 575 19.62 95.52 -20.00
CA CYS A 575 19.94 94.83 -21.25
C CYS A 575 21.46 94.74 -21.46
N GLY A 576 21.95 93.60 -21.96
CA GLY A 576 23.38 93.32 -22.14
C GLY A 576 24.05 92.64 -20.94
N THR A 577 23.34 92.45 -19.82
CA THR A 577 23.80 91.57 -18.73
C THR A 577 23.82 90.11 -19.22
N ALA A 578 24.88 89.35 -18.92
CA ALA A 578 24.92 87.93 -19.26
C ALA A 578 23.82 87.16 -18.49
N PRO A 579 22.96 86.37 -19.14
CA PRO A 579 21.85 85.69 -18.46
C PRO A 579 22.26 84.76 -17.30
N THR A 580 23.44 84.14 -17.37
CA THR A 580 23.99 83.29 -16.31
C THR A 580 24.48 84.06 -15.08
N ALA A 581 24.61 85.39 -15.16
CA ALA A 581 25.02 86.25 -14.04
C ALA A 581 23.83 86.74 -13.19
N ILE A 582 22.59 86.45 -13.62
CA ILE A 582 21.36 86.82 -12.90
C ILE A 582 21.17 85.92 -11.67
N THR A 583 20.92 86.50 -10.51
CA THR A 583 20.76 85.76 -9.24
C THR A 583 19.37 85.92 -8.60
N ASN A 584 18.57 86.88 -9.05
CA ASN A 584 17.26 87.24 -8.49
C ASN A 584 16.08 86.64 -9.27
N TRP A 585 16.11 85.33 -9.51
CA TRP A 585 15.06 84.60 -10.22
C TRP A 585 13.79 84.45 -9.38
N VAL A 586 12.63 84.73 -9.97
CA VAL A 586 11.32 84.53 -9.33
C VAL A 586 10.34 83.83 -10.28
N THR A 587 9.33 83.18 -9.71
CA THR A 587 8.21 82.56 -10.45
C THR A 587 6.93 83.40 -10.38
N SER A 588 6.91 84.44 -9.55
CA SER A 588 5.79 85.39 -9.42
C SER A 588 5.86 86.51 -10.45
N ASP A 589 4.77 87.27 -10.59
CA ASP A 589 4.72 88.46 -11.42
C ASP A 589 5.79 89.49 -11.02
N ILE A 590 6.40 90.13 -12.01
CA ILE A 590 7.42 91.17 -11.84
C ILE A 590 7.06 92.40 -12.66
N ASN A 591 7.32 93.58 -12.10
CA ASN A 591 7.14 94.85 -12.80
C ASN A 591 8.45 95.24 -13.50
N ALA A 592 8.36 95.68 -14.76
CA ALA A 592 9.49 96.16 -15.54
C ALA A 592 9.20 97.55 -16.12
N THR A 593 10.24 98.39 -16.21
CA THR A 593 10.15 99.70 -16.88
C THR A 593 10.36 99.56 -18.39
N ALA A 594 9.77 100.47 -19.18
CA ALA A 594 9.93 100.47 -20.64
C ALA A 594 11.41 100.58 -21.03
N GLY A 595 11.88 99.66 -21.87
CA GLY A 595 13.29 99.57 -22.30
C GLY A 595 14.17 98.62 -21.48
N ALA A 596 13.69 98.07 -20.37
CA ALA A 596 14.38 97.00 -19.63
C ALA A 596 14.28 95.64 -20.36
N CYS A 597 15.16 94.71 -19.99
CA CYS A 597 15.15 93.33 -20.48
C CYS A 597 14.61 92.39 -19.42
N ILE A 598 13.72 91.49 -19.83
CA ILE A 598 13.24 90.38 -19.02
C ILE A 598 14.16 89.20 -19.33
N PHE A 599 14.74 88.62 -18.29
CA PHE A 599 15.54 87.41 -18.34
C PHE A 599 14.65 86.23 -17.99
N TYR A 600 14.81 85.13 -18.70
CA TYR A 600 14.11 83.87 -18.45
C TYR A 600 15.11 82.76 -18.15
N LYS A 601 14.76 81.91 -17.18
CA LYS A 601 15.44 80.65 -16.89
C LYS A 601 14.42 79.53 -16.97
N LEU A 602 14.66 78.58 -17.86
CA LEU A 602 13.95 77.30 -17.90
C LEU A 602 14.83 76.27 -17.18
N GLU A 603 14.32 75.67 -16.13
CA GLU A 603 15.03 74.68 -15.31
C GLU A 603 14.33 73.33 -15.44
N ALA A 604 15.05 72.33 -15.95
CA ALA A 604 14.55 70.97 -16.12
C ALA A 604 15.32 70.01 -15.22
N ILE A 605 14.60 69.27 -14.37
CA ILE A 605 15.17 68.30 -13.45
C ILE A 605 14.78 66.89 -13.90
N ASN A 606 15.75 66.03 -14.17
CA ASN A 606 15.50 64.60 -14.33
C ASN A 606 15.20 63.97 -12.97
N THR A 607 13.94 63.63 -12.71
CA THR A 607 13.53 63.16 -11.37
C THR A 607 13.85 61.70 -11.11
N PHE A 608 14.26 60.93 -12.12
CA PHE A 608 14.78 59.58 -11.90
C PHE A 608 16.03 59.60 -11.04
N THR A 609 16.20 58.56 -10.23
CA THR A 609 17.36 58.40 -9.36
C THR A 609 18.61 58.05 -10.15
N ASN A 610 18.53 57.08 -11.08
CA ASN A 610 19.68 56.62 -11.85
C ASN A 610 19.44 56.54 -13.37
N THR A 611 18.22 56.80 -13.85
CA THR A 611 17.88 56.68 -15.27
C THR A 611 18.22 57.97 -16.02
N GLN A 612 18.95 57.85 -17.13
CA GLN A 612 19.23 58.97 -18.04
C GLN A 612 18.03 59.22 -18.97
N ILE A 613 17.70 60.50 -19.19
CA ILE A 613 16.73 60.93 -20.21
C ILE A 613 17.51 61.56 -21.38
N ASN A 614 17.15 61.20 -22.61
CA ASN A 614 17.80 61.69 -23.82
C ASN A 614 16.95 62.73 -24.55
N ASN A 615 17.59 63.60 -25.33
CA ASN A 615 16.94 64.59 -26.20
C ASN A 615 15.91 65.47 -25.47
N VAL A 616 16.28 66.03 -24.33
CA VAL A 616 15.41 66.93 -23.56
C VAL A 616 15.37 68.29 -24.26
N VAL A 617 14.22 68.63 -24.82
CA VAL A 617 14.01 69.89 -25.55
C VAL A 617 13.21 70.84 -24.67
N LEU A 618 13.82 71.97 -24.29
CA LEU A 618 13.15 73.07 -23.61
C LEU A 618 12.86 74.17 -24.62
N SER A 619 11.64 74.67 -24.64
CA SER A 619 11.24 75.73 -25.56
C SER A 619 10.33 76.75 -24.92
N ASP A 620 10.45 78.00 -25.33
CA ASP A 620 9.57 79.09 -24.94
C ASP A 620 9.28 80.02 -26.12
N THR A 621 8.09 80.60 -26.16
CA THR A 621 7.66 81.52 -27.21
C THR A 621 7.51 82.92 -26.65
N LEU A 622 8.36 83.83 -27.10
CA LEU A 622 8.32 85.23 -26.72
C LEU A 622 7.06 85.91 -27.29
N LYS A 623 6.43 86.77 -26.48
CA LYS A 623 5.27 87.58 -26.87
C LYS A 623 5.55 89.05 -26.53
N SER A 624 5.31 89.95 -27.49
CA SER A 624 5.46 91.40 -27.32
C SER A 624 6.85 91.87 -26.86
N THR A 625 7.87 91.06 -27.10
CA THR A 625 9.28 91.30 -26.73
C THR A 625 10.22 90.89 -27.86
N THR A 626 11.42 91.44 -27.89
CA THR A 626 12.45 91.14 -28.90
C THR A 626 13.60 90.36 -28.25
N TYR A 627 13.90 89.16 -28.74
CA TYR A 627 15.02 88.34 -28.29
C TYR A 627 16.36 89.08 -28.41
N GLN A 628 17.26 88.94 -27.41
CA GLN A 628 18.53 89.66 -27.36
C GLN A 628 19.74 88.87 -27.89
N ASN A 629 19.53 87.70 -28.49
CA ASN A 629 20.61 86.86 -29.06
C ASN A 629 21.68 86.43 -28.02
N ASP A 630 21.23 86.08 -26.82
CA ASP A 630 22.07 85.83 -25.64
C ASP A 630 21.80 84.44 -25.01
N PHE A 631 21.51 83.42 -25.82
CA PHE A 631 21.25 82.07 -25.33
C PHE A 631 22.44 81.54 -24.52
N ALA A 632 22.17 80.99 -23.34
CA ALA A 632 23.14 80.25 -22.54
C ALA A 632 22.49 79.05 -21.86
N SER A 633 23.30 78.08 -21.44
CA SER A 633 22.80 76.90 -20.71
C SER A 633 23.89 76.27 -19.86
N ASP A 634 23.50 75.60 -18.78
CA ASP A 634 24.37 74.78 -17.94
C ASP A 634 23.68 73.51 -17.44
N THR A 635 24.46 72.64 -16.79
CA THR A 635 23.98 71.38 -16.22
C THR A 635 24.66 71.11 -14.88
N SER A 636 23.97 70.49 -13.92
CA SER A 636 24.51 70.24 -12.58
C SER A 636 25.43 69.01 -12.44
N ALA A 637 25.46 68.08 -13.40
CA ALA A 637 26.21 66.81 -13.30
C ALA A 637 27.02 66.45 -14.55
N ASN A 638 27.56 67.46 -15.25
CA ASN A 638 28.44 67.34 -16.43
C ASN A 638 27.80 66.71 -17.68
N SER A 639 26.47 66.67 -17.81
CA SER A 639 25.88 66.44 -19.14
C SER A 639 26.25 67.55 -20.12
N PRO A 640 26.21 67.29 -21.44
CA PRO A 640 26.45 68.33 -22.43
C PRO A 640 25.43 69.47 -22.28
N VAL A 641 25.92 70.71 -22.31
CA VAL A 641 25.09 71.92 -22.33
C VAL A 641 24.16 71.92 -23.56
N ALA A 642 23.04 72.63 -23.47
CA ALA A 642 22.02 72.62 -24.50
C ALA A 642 22.50 73.27 -25.81
N THR A 643 22.16 72.67 -26.95
CA THR A 643 22.36 73.29 -28.26
C THR A 643 21.17 74.18 -28.62
N PRO A 644 21.38 75.47 -28.96
CA PRO A 644 20.29 76.39 -29.30
C PRO A 644 19.73 76.15 -30.71
N SER A 645 18.43 76.36 -30.87
CA SER A 645 17.72 76.48 -32.14
C SER A 645 16.70 77.62 -32.05
N ILE A 646 16.91 78.69 -32.81
CA ILE A 646 16.13 79.94 -32.73
C ILE A 646 15.37 80.17 -34.03
N ASN A 647 14.05 80.29 -33.95
CA ASN A 647 13.20 80.58 -35.11
C ASN A 647 12.16 81.66 -34.77
N GLY A 648 12.43 82.89 -35.20
CA GLY A 648 11.59 84.05 -34.90
C GLY A 648 11.49 84.30 -33.39
N SER A 649 10.29 84.14 -32.84
CA SER A 649 10.00 84.30 -31.40
C SER A 649 10.09 82.99 -30.59
N LEU A 650 10.33 81.84 -31.23
CA LEU A 650 10.51 80.56 -30.55
C LEU A 650 11.99 80.34 -30.20
N ILE A 651 12.27 80.22 -28.91
CA ILE A 651 13.60 79.93 -28.36
C ILE A 651 13.61 78.46 -27.93
N THR A 652 14.53 77.67 -28.47
CA THR A 652 14.66 76.25 -28.12
C THR A 652 16.08 75.91 -27.69
N GLY A 653 16.22 75.15 -26.60
CA GLY A 653 17.47 74.53 -26.17
C GLY A 653 17.31 73.02 -26.05
N THR A 654 18.23 72.26 -26.65
CA THR A 654 18.19 70.79 -26.61
C THR A 654 19.38 70.23 -25.84
N PHE A 655 19.12 69.56 -24.72
CA PHE A 655 20.09 68.71 -24.04
C PHE A 655 20.09 67.33 -24.70
N SER A 656 21.26 66.89 -25.20
CA SER A 656 21.39 65.55 -25.76
C SER A 656 21.09 64.45 -24.73
N LYS A 657 21.39 64.72 -23.45
CA LYS A 657 21.05 63.88 -22.30
C LYS A 657 21.01 64.69 -21.00
N LEU A 658 20.28 64.17 -20.01
CA LEU A 658 20.37 64.52 -18.58
C LEU A 658 20.42 63.23 -17.77
N VAL A 659 21.42 63.03 -16.92
CA VAL A 659 21.52 61.83 -16.06
C VAL A 659 20.56 61.94 -14.87
N GLY A 660 20.37 60.86 -14.11
CA GLY A 660 19.46 60.85 -12.96
C GLY A 660 19.77 61.96 -11.95
N LYS A 661 18.74 62.63 -11.43
CA LYS A 661 18.80 63.80 -10.53
C LYS A 661 19.50 65.04 -11.08
N GLU A 662 19.90 65.06 -12.35
CA GLU A 662 20.57 66.21 -12.95
C GLU A 662 19.58 67.34 -13.29
N VAL A 663 20.07 68.57 -13.13
CA VAL A 663 19.38 69.82 -13.49
C VAL A 663 20.02 70.39 -14.74
N GLY A 664 19.21 70.68 -15.77
CA GLY A 664 19.62 71.42 -16.96
C GLY A 664 18.93 72.77 -17.02
N ASN A 665 19.70 73.85 -17.15
CA ASN A 665 19.18 75.22 -17.24
C ASN A 665 19.35 75.80 -18.64
N VAL A 666 18.33 76.49 -19.15
CA VAL A 666 18.39 77.33 -20.35
C VAL A 666 18.06 78.76 -19.98
N TYR A 667 18.91 79.69 -20.42
CA TYR A 667 18.81 81.12 -20.14
C TYR A 667 18.73 81.93 -21.43
N PHE A 668 17.92 82.98 -21.42
CA PHE A 668 17.83 83.97 -22.50
C PHE A 668 17.17 85.25 -22.01
N SER A 669 17.33 86.36 -22.72
CA SER A 669 16.61 87.59 -22.43
C SER A 669 15.85 88.16 -23.62
N ALA A 670 14.83 88.95 -23.31
CA ALA A 670 14.03 89.66 -24.29
C ALA A 670 13.76 91.11 -23.84
N LYS A 671 13.91 92.05 -24.77
CA LYS A 671 13.65 93.47 -24.54
C LYS A 671 12.17 93.79 -24.75
N ILE A 672 11.60 94.59 -23.84
CA ILE A 672 10.21 95.02 -23.89
C ILE A 672 10.00 96.03 -25.04
N SER A 673 8.97 95.83 -25.87
CA SER A 673 8.57 96.79 -26.91
C SER A 673 8.07 98.11 -26.30
N GLN A 674 8.53 99.26 -26.82
CA GLN A 674 8.20 100.58 -26.26
C GLN A 674 6.72 100.99 -26.42
N THR A 675 5.94 100.31 -27.26
CA THR A 675 4.53 100.67 -27.56
C THR A 675 3.49 99.73 -26.95
N GLY A 676 3.90 98.63 -26.29
CA GLY A 676 2.99 97.65 -25.69
C GLY A 676 2.01 96.96 -26.65
N THR A 677 2.14 97.20 -27.95
CA THR A 677 1.32 96.65 -29.03
C THR A 677 2.25 96.14 -30.13
N ASN A 678 1.95 94.94 -30.65
CA ASN A 678 2.60 94.42 -31.85
C ASN A 678 2.25 95.28 -33.06
#